data_AF-A0AAW0SJ04-F1
#
_entry.id   AF-A0AAW0SJ04-F1
#
_cell.length_a   1.000
_cell.length_b   1.000
_cell.length_c   1.000
_cell.angle_alpha   90.00
_cell.angle_beta   90.00
_cell.angle_gamma   90.00
#
_symmetry.space_group_name_H-M   'P 1'
#
loop_
_entity.id
_entity.type
_entity.pdbx_description
1 polymer ?
#
loop_
_entity_poly.entity_id
_entity_poly.type
_entity_poly.pdbx_seq_one_letter_code
_entity_poly.pdbx_strand_id
1 'polypeptide(L)'
;MVAASFCFFLVSSPHRARLSLLIHSLPEYNDFLMPSNTSVPLSPSSPHASPGAFHQSTGVTKGFLVHSPSCSIPDLDPLHYTIKRFVSKPKPIICGKPPAFTSARGSTLYLHLDILRLHFPALEKTYKNILVTEKLKTATTDKHKTTTTARPKTNTTPAGTTTTKAGTTATPAGTKVTMAADTKTSTTTIAKPETTSPTTTTTTSITSTATTSPATTPSKSQDPSPPPPPPPSAHPKKPKRSVEIKITPENVKCCYKGIYRVQQKRKDAGGNADNRWRYNNTCKALSDAETEVAEEAALVECRIGTVVVYKNVHYFFHKKKFLSASRVILSMNLNVQAPSPSSEPPATQGASASPSPQGHTQINKTTESQAATKMVQSAGNSSTPKPTSSEAPASTKPPVRLHRVRDSEKLNVIIMGTDSASRLNMLRHLSKTYEYLTKELGAVDLKGYNKVGDNTFPNLMPILGGMTSKEVDQAACVTKSKHYDDCHWVWKDFKKSRYVTAYMEDSPWMGTFHYLRRGFIEKPTDFYGRPFMMASEKEIGGPGNSRGHYCQGNVLSIKVVQDYALEFARTFHGTPYFGFFWSASLTHDHLNLLHLADDHYFQYLQQMDKIGALNNTALFFVSDHGMRWGGIRSTYIGMLEERLPYVVLYLPPWFRKKYHQAYEHLVSNTHRLTSNFDVYETLLDLAYGRFADPAYVTSTPSRTKRGTSLFRNILWNRSCAEANIPTHFCSCQDTHELTEEDPYLVPAADRFLDMINDQLLPYSQCEQFTKIKVMSARVSIPNKELKPKEEKSEVRTYLLQAALLPGNVVVEVSMRHTNHDDSFQMLGNASRINKYGSTSACIQDDTLRKYCYCKDQERAKQLYNQHYKEQLGTEVGNNTRARA
;
A
#
# COMPACT_ATOMS: atom_id res chain seq x y z
N MET A 1 -24.22 -16.36 41.08
CA MET A 1 -25.20 -16.72 42.14
C MET A 1 -25.95 -15.46 42.55
N VAL A 2 -27.25 -15.56 42.86
CA VAL A 2 -28.12 -14.54 43.54
C VAL A 2 -27.94 -13.08 43.05
N ALA A 3 -28.74 -12.49 42.15
CA ALA A 3 -30.21 -12.45 41.96
C ALA A 3 -30.98 -11.56 42.98
N ALA A 4 -31.54 -10.47 42.47
CA ALA A 4 -32.57 -9.62 43.11
C ALA A 4 -33.47 -9.02 41.99
N SER A 5 -34.73 -8.68 42.30
CA SER A 5 -35.75 -8.28 41.31
C SER A 5 -36.70 -7.19 41.85
N PHE A 6 -37.84 -6.99 41.17
CA PHE A 6 -38.92 -5.98 41.33
C PHE A 6 -38.73 -4.72 40.44
N CYS A 7 -39.53 -4.49 39.39
CA CYS A 7 -40.99 -4.26 39.28
C CYS A 7 -41.43 -2.93 39.93
N PHE A 8 -41.79 -1.88 39.20
CA PHE A 8 -42.94 -1.63 38.27
C PHE A 8 -44.06 -0.84 38.98
N PHE A 9 -44.40 0.37 38.48
CA PHE A 9 -45.78 0.75 38.05
C PHE A 9 -45.77 2.14 37.33
N LEU A 10 -46.94 2.58 36.86
CA LEU A 10 -47.18 3.67 35.88
C LEU A 10 -48.13 4.76 36.43
N VAL A 11 -48.68 5.63 35.54
CA VAL A 11 -49.77 6.64 35.73
C VAL A 11 -49.26 8.04 36.17
N SER A 12 -49.64 9.20 35.58
CA SER A 12 -50.32 9.52 34.29
C SER A 12 -50.11 11.01 33.87
N SER A 13 -50.56 11.37 32.67
CA SER A 13 -50.55 12.72 32.03
C SER A 13 -51.87 13.51 32.28
N PRO A 14 -52.20 14.66 31.62
CA PRO A 14 -51.43 15.76 30.97
C PRO A 14 -51.98 17.19 31.27
N HIS A 15 -51.45 18.27 30.66
CA HIS A 15 -52.31 19.38 30.16
C HIS A 15 -51.68 20.28 29.04
N ARG A 16 -52.47 21.22 28.45
CA ARG A 16 -52.17 21.97 27.22
C ARG A 16 -52.55 23.47 27.27
N ALA A 17 -51.74 24.34 26.64
CA ALA A 17 -52.15 25.51 25.81
C ALA A 17 -50.93 25.91 24.94
N ARG A 18 -50.93 26.24 23.64
CA ARG A 18 -51.83 26.93 22.67
C ARG A 18 -51.92 28.47 22.78
N LEU A 19 -51.19 29.15 21.89
CA LEU A 19 -51.77 30.11 20.92
C LEU A 19 -50.91 30.18 19.63
N SER A 20 -51.29 31.02 18.65
CA SER A 20 -50.82 30.99 17.25
C SER A 20 -50.89 32.39 16.59
N LEU A 21 -50.72 32.48 15.26
CA LEU A 21 -50.83 33.63 14.32
C LEU A 21 -49.51 34.42 14.00
N LEU A 22 -49.21 34.84 12.74
CA LEU A 22 -49.76 34.42 11.42
C LEU A 22 -48.82 34.77 10.21
N ILE A 23 -48.58 33.79 9.33
CA ILE A 23 -48.39 33.77 7.83
C ILE A 23 -47.78 34.98 7.08
N HIS A 24 -46.76 34.72 6.23
CA HIS A 24 -46.73 34.89 4.75
C HIS A 24 -45.38 34.38 4.18
N SER A 25 -45.33 33.18 3.54
CA SER A 25 -45.37 32.93 2.07
C SER A 25 -44.02 33.15 1.34
N LEU A 26 -43.52 32.37 0.37
CA LEU A 26 -43.87 31.12 -0.38
C LEU A 26 -42.61 30.76 -1.24
N PRO A 27 -42.47 29.59 -1.93
CA PRO A 27 -43.11 28.27 -1.82
C PRO A 27 -42.12 27.07 -1.68
N GLU A 28 -42.63 25.85 -1.48
CA GLU A 28 -41.89 24.56 -1.49
C GLU A 28 -42.31 23.67 -2.68
N TYR A 29 -41.52 22.63 -3.01
CA TYR A 29 -41.94 21.36 -3.66
C TYR A 29 -40.72 20.40 -3.79
N ASN A 30 -40.75 19.09 -3.50
CA ASN A 30 -41.60 18.31 -2.59
C ASN A 30 -40.89 16.97 -2.28
N ASP A 31 -40.81 16.58 -1.01
CA ASP A 31 -40.73 15.17 -0.57
C ASP A 31 -42.15 14.73 -0.18
N PHE A 32 -42.56 13.46 -0.44
CA PHE A 32 -43.19 12.59 0.58
C PHE A 32 -43.65 11.19 0.07
N LEU A 33 -43.96 10.35 1.06
CA LEU A 33 -44.81 9.14 1.06
C LEU A 33 -44.26 7.82 0.45
N MET A 34 -43.81 6.95 1.35
CA MET A 34 -44.18 5.53 1.30
C MET A 34 -45.42 5.27 2.18
N PRO A 35 -46.37 4.41 1.77
CA PRO A 35 -47.49 3.98 2.61
C PRO A 35 -47.08 2.81 3.54
N SER A 36 -47.92 2.52 4.54
CA SER A 36 -47.80 1.35 5.41
C SER A 36 -49.16 0.72 5.72
N ASN A 37 -49.15 -0.49 6.29
CA ASN A 37 -50.29 -1.30 6.73
C ASN A 37 -51.23 -1.88 5.64
N THR A 38 -51.06 -3.17 5.37
CA THR A 38 -52.13 -4.14 5.65
C THR A 38 -51.56 -5.26 6.51
N SER A 39 -52.36 -5.83 7.42
CA SER A 39 -51.93 -6.83 8.40
C SER A 39 -52.81 -8.08 8.31
N VAL A 40 -52.16 -9.25 8.23
CA VAL A 40 -52.78 -10.57 8.38
C VAL A 40 -51.88 -11.40 9.29
N PRO A 41 -52.39 -12.03 10.36
CA PRO A 41 -51.55 -12.68 11.35
C PRO A 41 -51.11 -14.09 10.91
N LEU A 42 -49.90 -14.48 11.31
CA LEU A 42 -49.48 -15.88 11.37
C LEU A 42 -49.20 -16.24 12.83
N SER A 43 -49.77 -17.36 13.26
CA SER A 43 -49.50 -18.01 14.56
C SER A 43 -49.30 -19.51 14.34
N PRO A 44 -48.57 -20.20 15.23
CA PRO A 44 -47.78 -21.36 14.82
C PRO A 44 -48.49 -22.71 15.01
N SER A 45 -48.12 -23.67 14.17
CA SER A 45 -48.18 -25.10 14.48
C SER A 45 -46.99 -25.82 13.81
N SER A 46 -46.56 -26.94 14.38
CA SER A 46 -45.32 -27.67 14.07
C SER A 46 -45.66 -29.11 13.58
N PRO A 47 -44.73 -30.09 13.47
CA PRO A 47 -43.26 -30.07 13.41
C PRO A 47 -42.69 -30.97 12.26
N HIS A 48 -41.37 -31.25 12.32
CA HIS A 48 -40.66 -32.40 11.72
C HIS A 48 -40.53 -32.54 10.18
N ALA A 49 -39.39 -32.07 9.67
CA ALA A 49 -38.58 -32.83 8.72
C ALA A 49 -37.09 -32.61 9.05
N SER A 50 -36.43 -33.60 9.65
CA SER A 50 -35.05 -33.47 10.15
C SER A 50 -34.02 -33.60 9.01
N PRO A 51 -33.15 -32.61 8.77
CA PRO A 51 -31.95 -32.83 7.96
C PRO A 51 -31.01 -33.81 8.68
N GLY A 52 -30.45 -34.78 7.95
CA GLY A 52 -29.53 -35.76 8.51
C GLY A 52 -28.29 -35.10 9.11
N ALA A 53 -27.96 -35.45 10.36
CA ALA A 53 -26.94 -34.75 11.13
C ALA A 53 -25.50 -35.10 10.69
N PHE A 54 -24.98 -34.41 9.67
CA PHE A 54 -23.53 -34.26 9.49
C PHE A 54 -22.96 -33.29 10.52
N HIS A 55 -23.06 -33.67 11.80
CA HIS A 55 -22.61 -32.88 12.94
C HIS A 55 -21.08 -33.00 13.11
N GLN A 56 -20.32 -32.66 12.06
CA GLN A 56 -18.88 -32.53 12.18
C GLN A 56 -18.60 -31.36 13.13
N SER A 57 -18.14 -31.66 14.34
CA SER A 57 -17.95 -30.67 15.40
C SER A 57 -17.02 -29.57 14.92
N THR A 58 -17.47 -28.32 14.99
CA THR A 58 -16.64 -27.11 14.89
C THR A 58 -15.78 -27.00 16.15
N GLY A 59 -14.80 -27.91 16.27
CA GLY A 59 -13.97 -28.17 17.45
C GLY A 59 -12.97 -27.06 17.78
N VAL A 60 -13.48 -25.85 17.94
CA VAL A 60 -12.72 -24.68 18.37
C VAL A 60 -12.69 -24.69 19.90
N THR A 61 -11.56 -25.11 20.47
CA THR A 61 -11.34 -25.06 21.92
C THR A 61 -11.54 -23.62 22.41
N LYS A 62 -12.35 -23.45 23.47
CA LYS A 62 -12.65 -22.14 24.05
C LYS A 62 -11.35 -21.40 24.42
N GLY A 63 -11.15 -20.21 23.86
CA GLY A 63 -9.94 -19.41 24.04
C GLY A 63 -8.91 -19.49 22.91
N PHE A 64 -9.22 -20.16 21.79
CA PHE A 64 -8.34 -20.28 20.62
C PHE A 64 -9.04 -19.91 19.31
N LEU A 65 -8.31 -19.24 18.41
CA LEU A 65 -8.71 -19.02 17.01
C LEU A 65 -8.47 -20.29 16.16
N VAL A 66 -7.37 -20.99 16.42
CA VAL A 66 -7.00 -22.29 15.83
C VAL A 66 -6.50 -23.18 16.95
N HIS A 67 -6.97 -24.42 17.03
CA HIS A 67 -6.52 -25.39 18.03
C HIS A 67 -6.43 -26.79 17.41
N SER A 68 -5.23 -27.35 17.40
CA SER A 68 -4.91 -28.69 16.89
C SER A 68 -3.55 -29.13 17.46
N PRO A 69 -3.21 -30.44 17.46
CA PRO A 69 -1.91 -30.93 17.94
C PRO A 69 -0.70 -30.25 17.28
N SER A 70 -0.85 -29.76 16.05
CA SER A 70 0.20 -29.11 15.26
C SER A 70 0.11 -27.58 15.21
N CYS A 71 -0.92 -26.97 15.81
CA CYS A 71 -1.05 -25.52 15.90
C CYS A 71 -2.07 -25.04 16.95
N SER A 72 -1.60 -24.21 17.89
CA SER A 72 -2.39 -23.44 18.86
C SER A 72 -2.24 -21.95 18.58
N ILE A 73 -3.31 -21.24 18.24
CA ILE A 73 -3.34 -19.76 18.15
C ILE A 73 -4.40 -19.25 19.11
N PRO A 74 -4.05 -18.48 20.17
CA PRO A 74 -5.00 -18.01 21.17
C PRO A 74 -5.98 -16.97 20.59
N ASP A 75 -7.20 -16.93 21.13
CA ASP A 75 -8.17 -15.85 20.91
C ASP A 75 -7.90 -14.74 21.93
N LEU A 76 -7.53 -13.57 21.44
CA LEU A 76 -6.93 -12.50 22.23
C LEU A 76 -7.84 -11.27 22.25
N ASP A 77 -8.06 -10.72 23.44
CA ASP A 77 -8.77 -9.45 23.63
C ASP A 77 -8.07 -8.33 22.83
N PRO A 78 -8.77 -7.66 21.88
CA PRO A 78 -8.22 -6.52 21.16
C PRO A 78 -7.76 -5.37 22.06
N LEU A 79 -8.21 -5.27 23.32
CA LEU A 79 -7.81 -4.26 24.29
C LEU A 79 -7.01 -4.82 25.49
N HIS A 80 -6.35 -5.97 25.31
CA HIS A 80 -5.58 -6.67 26.34
C HIS A 80 -4.66 -5.74 27.14
N TYR A 81 -4.62 -5.91 28.46
CA TYR A 81 -4.05 -4.93 29.40
C TYR A 81 -2.61 -4.51 29.10
N THR A 82 -1.76 -5.43 28.62
CA THR A 82 -0.35 -5.18 28.26
C THR A 82 -0.19 -4.20 27.10
N ILE A 83 -1.16 -4.13 26.17
CA ILE A 83 -1.13 -3.28 24.98
C ILE A 83 -2.05 -2.06 25.06
N LYS A 84 -3.04 -2.07 25.97
CA LYS A 84 -4.06 -1.00 26.12
C LYS A 84 -3.45 0.40 26.20
N ARG A 85 -2.29 0.55 26.83
CA ARG A 85 -1.50 1.80 26.94
C ARG A 85 -0.97 2.38 25.61
N PHE A 86 -0.95 1.59 24.53
CA PHE A 86 -0.53 2.02 23.19
C PHE A 86 -1.72 2.35 22.28
N VAL A 87 -2.94 1.94 22.65
CA VAL A 87 -4.17 2.17 21.88
C VAL A 87 -4.73 3.55 22.23
N SER A 88 -4.98 4.38 21.22
CA SER A 88 -5.55 5.71 21.43
C SER A 88 -6.34 6.19 20.21
N LYS A 89 -7.30 7.09 20.43
CA LYS A 89 -8.00 7.75 19.32
C LYS A 89 -7.11 8.88 18.75
N PRO A 90 -6.71 8.84 17.48
CA PRO A 90 -5.90 9.89 16.87
C PRO A 90 -6.70 11.20 16.71
N LYS A 91 -5.97 12.32 16.57
CA LYS A 91 -6.56 13.57 16.07
C LYS A 91 -6.88 13.43 14.57
N PRO A 92 -8.00 13.98 14.07
CA PRO A 92 -8.29 13.99 12.64
C PRO A 92 -7.19 14.68 11.83
N ILE A 93 -6.87 14.14 10.65
CA ILE A 93 -5.98 14.77 9.69
C ILE A 93 -6.83 15.68 8.79
N ILE A 94 -6.48 16.97 8.75
CA ILE A 94 -7.21 17.98 7.97
C ILE A 94 -6.46 18.21 6.65
N CYS A 95 -7.07 17.82 5.53
CA CYS A 95 -6.55 18.06 4.19
C CYS A 95 -6.83 19.50 3.70
N GLY A 96 -6.42 19.81 2.46
CA GLY A 96 -6.47 21.16 1.88
C GLY A 96 -7.87 21.80 1.87
N LYS A 97 -7.91 23.13 2.02
CA LYS A 97 -9.16 23.89 2.21
C LYS A 97 -9.98 24.31 0.96
N PRO A 98 -9.45 24.46 -0.27
CA PRO A 98 -10.32 24.81 -1.39
C PRO A 98 -11.18 23.60 -1.78
N PRO A 99 -12.47 23.78 -2.10
CA PRO A 99 -13.28 22.71 -2.68
C PRO A 99 -12.70 22.23 -4.01
N ALA A 100 -13.00 20.99 -4.37
CA ALA A 100 -12.66 20.46 -5.68
C ALA A 100 -13.60 21.04 -6.75
N PHE A 101 -13.23 22.16 -7.35
CA PHE A 101 -13.92 22.74 -8.52
C PHE A 101 -13.84 21.86 -9.78
N THR A 102 -13.18 20.70 -9.70
CA THR A 102 -13.06 19.72 -10.79
C THR A 102 -13.16 18.29 -10.27
N SER A 103 -13.76 17.41 -11.06
CA SER A 103 -13.89 15.97 -10.78
C SER A 103 -13.79 15.17 -12.08
N ALA A 104 -13.39 13.90 -12.02
CA ALA A 104 -13.36 12.99 -13.16
C ALA A 104 -14.38 11.84 -13.00
N ARG A 105 -14.86 11.31 -14.13
CA ARG A 105 -15.70 10.09 -14.21
C ARG A 105 -15.47 9.43 -15.57
N GLY A 106 -15.20 8.13 -15.62
CA GLY A 106 -14.86 7.43 -16.86
C GLY A 106 -13.67 8.07 -17.60
N SER A 107 -13.92 8.67 -18.77
CA SER A 107 -12.96 9.45 -19.56
C SER A 107 -13.19 10.97 -19.51
N THR A 108 -14.21 11.42 -18.79
CA THR A 108 -14.69 12.80 -18.77
C THR A 108 -14.19 13.55 -17.53
N LEU A 109 -13.66 14.76 -17.75
CA LEU A 109 -13.30 15.73 -16.72
C LEU A 109 -14.38 16.81 -16.66
N TYR A 110 -14.78 17.18 -15.44
CA TYR A 110 -15.83 18.17 -15.18
C TYR A 110 -15.24 19.43 -14.53
N LEU A 111 -15.77 20.60 -14.88
CA LEU A 111 -15.41 21.91 -14.34
C LEU A 111 -16.65 22.58 -13.71
N HIS A 112 -16.69 22.59 -12.38
CA HIS A 112 -17.82 23.07 -11.57
C HIS A 112 -17.78 24.59 -11.42
N LEU A 113 -18.23 25.29 -12.47
CA LEU A 113 -18.23 26.76 -12.56
C LEU A 113 -19.10 27.43 -11.49
N ASP A 114 -20.14 26.75 -11.01
CA ASP A 114 -20.99 27.11 -9.89
C ASP A 114 -20.21 27.11 -8.56
N ILE A 115 -19.50 26.02 -8.24
CA ILE A 115 -18.68 25.90 -7.03
C ILE A 115 -17.51 26.90 -7.10
N LEU A 116 -16.92 27.09 -8.30
CA LEU A 116 -15.88 28.10 -8.53
C LEU A 116 -16.40 29.52 -8.24
N ARG A 117 -17.61 29.88 -8.73
CA ARG A 117 -18.26 31.17 -8.45
C ARG A 117 -18.56 31.35 -6.95
N LEU A 118 -19.13 30.34 -6.31
CA LEU A 118 -19.47 30.35 -4.88
C LEU A 118 -18.25 30.64 -3.99
N HIS A 119 -17.10 30.05 -4.32
CA HIS A 119 -15.86 30.22 -3.56
C HIS A 119 -14.92 31.30 -4.12
N PHE A 120 -15.30 31.99 -5.21
CA PHE A 120 -14.50 33.04 -5.81
C PHE A 120 -14.14 34.18 -4.83
N PRO A 121 -15.01 34.66 -3.93
CA PRO A 121 -14.64 35.71 -2.95
C PRO A 121 -13.51 35.28 -2.00
N ALA A 122 -13.41 33.99 -1.68
CA ALA A 122 -12.31 33.45 -0.89
C ALA A 122 -11.01 33.39 -1.70
N LEU A 123 -11.08 32.96 -2.98
CA LEU A 123 -9.93 33.02 -3.90
C LEU A 123 -9.45 34.46 -4.11
N GLU A 124 -10.35 35.42 -4.32
CA GLU A 124 -10.02 36.83 -4.45
C GLU A 124 -9.30 37.31 -3.18
N LYS A 125 -9.90 37.12 -2.00
CA LYS A 125 -9.29 37.51 -0.71
C LYS A 125 -7.90 36.91 -0.48
N THR A 126 -7.65 35.67 -0.94
CA THR A 126 -6.35 35.01 -0.84
C THR A 126 -5.33 35.55 -1.85
N TYR A 127 -5.72 35.75 -3.11
CA TYR A 127 -4.79 36.03 -4.21
C TYR A 127 -4.68 37.51 -4.63
N LYS A 128 -5.60 38.40 -4.20
CA LYS A 128 -5.63 39.83 -4.60
C LYS A 128 -4.30 40.55 -4.36
N ASN A 129 -3.69 40.36 -3.19
CA ASN A 129 -2.39 40.95 -2.87
C ASN A 129 -1.26 40.42 -3.77
N ILE A 130 -1.26 39.11 -4.06
CA ILE A 130 -0.28 38.45 -4.94
C ILE A 130 -0.42 38.98 -6.37
N LEU A 131 -1.66 39.09 -6.87
CA LEU A 131 -1.98 39.60 -8.21
C LEU A 131 -1.62 41.08 -8.37
N VAL A 132 -1.83 41.91 -7.33
CA VAL A 132 -1.36 43.30 -7.31
C VAL A 132 0.17 43.36 -7.35
N THR A 133 0.87 42.53 -6.58
CA THR A 133 2.35 42.49 -6.60
C THR A 133 2.90 42.01 -7.93
N GLU A 134 2.34 40.96 -8.54
CA GLU A 134 2.71 40.49 -9.89
C GLU A 134 2.51 41.59 -10.96
N LYS A 135 1.34 42.23 -10.97
CA LYS A 135 1.03 43.32 -11.92
C LYS A 135 1.93 44.55 -11.73
N LEU A 136 2.44 44.78 -10.53
CA LEU A 136 3.46 45.81 -10.27
C LEU A 136 4.84 45.41 -10.80
N LYS A 137 5.25 44.14 -10.72
CA LYS A 137 6.51 43.64 -11.31
C LYS A 137 6.51 43.71 -12.84
N THR A 138 5.40 43.38 -13.50
CA THR A 138 5.29 43.51 -14.96
C THR A 138 5.33 44.98 -15.37
N ALA A 139 4.61 45.85 -14.66
CA ALA A 139 4.61 47.29 -14.92
C ALA A 139 5.96 48.00 -14.67
N THR A 140 6.88 47.44 -13.88
CA THR A 140 8.25 47.95 -13.74
C THR A 140 9.21 47.37 -14.77
N THR A 141 9.01 46.13 -15.23
CA THR A 141 9.84 45.54 -16.30
C THR A 141 9.55 46.15 -17.68
N ASP A 142 8.28 46.43 -18.02
CA ASP A 142 7.95 47.15 -19.25
C ASP A 142 8.57 48.55 -19.29
N LYS A 143 8.55 49.28 -18.17
CA LYS A 143 9.14 50.63 -18.07
C LYS A 143 10.64 50.67 -18.32
N HIS A 144 11.38 49.61 -17.99
CA HIS A 144 12.81 49.53 -18.31
C HIS A 144 13.08 49.26 -19.80
N LYS A 145 12.08 48.84 -20.57
CA LYS A 145 12.20 48.54 -22.00
C LYS A 145 11.88 49.75 -22.91
N THR A 146 11.38 50.84 -22.34
CA THR A 146 11.00 52.07 -23.06
C THR A 146 12.02 53.21 -22.99
N THR A 147 13.17 53.01 -22.35
CA THR A 147 14.18 54.08 -22.16
C THR A 147 15.44 53.82 -23.00
N THR A 148 15.34 53.96 -24.32
CA THR A 148 16.51 53.93 -25.22
C THR A 148 16.34 54.88 -26.40
N THR A 149 16.43 56.17 -26.09
CA THR A 149 16.56 57.30 -27.03
C THR A 149 17.81 58.10 -26.63
N ALA A 150 18.63 58.66 -27.50
CA ALA A 150 18.87 58.50 -28.94
C ALA A 150 20.21 59.22 -29.25
N ARG A 151 20.89 58.92 -30.36
CA ARG A 151 21.98 59.77 -30.90
C ARG A 151 21.84 59.91 -32.43
N PRO A 152 22.39 60.98 -33.05
CA PRO A 152 21.88 61.46 -34.33
C PRO A 152 22.39 60.68 -35.54
N LYS A 153 21.67 60.83 -36.66
CA LYS A 153 22.15 60.45 -37.99
C LYS A 153 23.18 61.45 -38.48
N THR A 154 24.26 60.97 -39.09
CA THR A 154 25.04 61.68 -40.11
C THR A 154 25.06 60.81 -41.37
N ASN A 155 25.06 61.43 -42.55
CA ASN A 155 24.99 60.72 -43.82
C ASN A 155 26.39 60.33 -44.31
N THR A 156 26.55 59.09 -44.80
CA THR A 156 27.34 58.77 -46.03
C THR A 156 27.16 57.30 -46.43
N THR A 157 27.40 57.03 -47.72
CA THR A 157 27.42 55.73 -48.42
C THR A 157 28.52 55.79 -49.50
N PRO A 158 28.97 54.68 -50.12
CA PRO A 158 28.86 53.24 -49.77
C PRO A 158 30.24 52.52 -49.79
N ALA A 159 30.23 51.18 -49.99
CA ALA A 159 31.36 50.23 -50.14
C ALA A 159 32.10 49.82 -48.83
N GLY A 160 32.68 48.61 -48.73
CA GLY A 160 32.62 47.43 -49.61
C GLY A 160 33.49 46.25 -49.15
N THR A 161 33.23 45.04 -49.70
CA THR A 161 34.15 43.89 -49.88
C THR A 161 35.02 43.33 -48.71
N THR A 162 34.78 42.05 -48.35
CA THR A 162 35.79 41.01 -47.93
C THR A 162 36.58 41.23 -46.60
N THR A 163 37.30 40.30 -45.93
CA THR A 163 37.63 38.85 -46.14
C THR A 163 38.06 38.13 -44.81
N THR A 164 37.72 36.84 -44.66
CA THR A 164 38.45 35.70 -44.00
C THR A 164 39.20 35.74 -42.64
N LYS A 165 39.08 34.60 -41.90
CA LYS A 165 40.06 33.91 -40.98
C LYS A 165 40.41 34.62 -39.65
N ALA A 166 40.28 34.00 -38.47
CA ALA A 166 41.01 32.85 -37.85
C ALA A 166 42.43 33.22 -37.34
N GLY A 167 42.91 32.79 -36.16
CA GLY A 167 42.34 31.97 -35.06
C GLY A 167 43.37 31.77 -33.92
N THR A 168 43.14 30.85 -32.97
CA THR A 168 44.10 30.41 -31.88
C THR A 168 44.53 31.52 -30.86
N THR A 169 45.09 31.31 -29.65
CA THR A 169 45.45 30.12 -28.83
C THR A 169 45.53 30.47 -27.31
N ALA A 170 45.63 29.42 -26.46
CA ALA A 170 46.35 29.37 -25.18
C ALA A 170 45.81 30.04 -23.89
N THR A 171 46.16 29.40 -22.77
CA THR A 171 46.02 29.82 -21.35
C THR A 171 47.41 30.15 -20.78
N PRO A 172 47.51 30.86 -19.63
CA PRO A 172 48.16 30.22 -18.47
C PRO A 172 47.50 30.58 -17.11
N ALA A 173 48.16 30.28 -15.99
CA ALA A 173 47.60 30.26 -14.63
C ALA A 173 48.39 31.10 -13.59
N GLY A 174 47.86 31.20 -12.35
CA GLY A 174 48.38 32.02 -11.23
C GLY A 174 47.40 33.14 -10.85
N THR A 175 47.30 33.63 -9.61
CA THR A 175 48.24 33.61 -8.47
C THR A 175 47.48 33.55 -7.11
N LYS A 176 48.20 33.65 -5.98
CA LYS A 176 47.87 33.22 -4.61
C LYS A 176 47.52 34.39 -3.63
N VAL A 177 46.92 34.03 -2.48
CA VAL A 177 47.16 34.56 -1.10
C VAL A 177 46.44 35.85 -0.60
N THR A 178 45.54 35.59 0.38
CA THR A 178 45.15 36.31 1.63
C THR A 178 45.10 37.85 1.79
N MET A 179 44.08 38.27 2.54
CA MET A 179 44.20 39.23 3.66
C MET A 179 43.36 38.70 4.85
N ALA A 180 43.67 39.09 6.09
CA ALA A 180 43.01 38.60 7.31
C ALA A 180 42.95 39.65 8.44
N ALA A 181 41.88 39.59 9.24
CA ALA A 181 41.73 40.13 10.60
C ALA A 181 40.48 39.42 11.21
N ASP A 182 40.48 38.61 12.28
CA ASP A 182 41.24 38.48 13.54
C ASP A 182 40.47 39.02 14.77
N THR A 183 40.77 38.48 15.96
CA THR A 183 40.16 38.67 17.29
C THR A 183 38.82 37.96 17.59
N LYS A 184 38.59 37.34 18.77
CA LYS A 184 39.50 36.66 19.73
C LYS A 184 38.68 35.92 20.82
N THR A 185 39.22 34.83 21.40
CA THR A 185 38.91 34.28 22.76
C THR A 185 37.46 33.78 23.07
N SER A 186 37.19 32.81 23.96
CA SER A 186 38.00 31.79 24.67
C SER A 186 37.09 30.80 25.45
N THR A 187 37.48 29.50 25.56
CA THR A 187 37.21 28.55 26.71
C THR A 187 35.74 28.28 27.18
N THR A 188 35.34 27.22 27.92
CA THR A 188 35.85 25.84 28.14
C THR A 188 34.73 24.97 28.77
N THR A 189 34.52 23.80 28.16
CA THR A 189 34.02 22.46 28.61
C THR A 189 33.34 22.18 30.00
N ILE A 190 32.53 21.09 30.01
CA ILE A 190 32.23 20.10 31.10
C ILE A 190 30.87 20.15 31.87
N ALA A 191 30.37 18.92 32.17
CA ALA A 191 29.43 18.45 33.20
C ALA A 191 27.88 18.55 33.07
N LYS A 192 27.27 17.35 33.00
CA LYS A 192 26.03 16.89 33.69
C LYS A 192 26.46 16.20 35.02
N PRO A 193 25.60 15.64 35.93
CA PRO A 193 24.15 15.33 35.88
C PRO A 193 23.44 15.80 37.20
N GLU A 194 22.40 15.25 37.86
CA GLU A 194 21.15 14.49 37.57
C GLU A 194 20.18 14.61 38.79
N THR A 195 18.87 14.27 38.66
CA THR A 195 17.86 14.10 39.76
C THR A 195 17.50 15.38 40.58
N THR A 196 16.43 15.50 41.38
CA THR A 196 15.37 14.60 41.93
C THR A 196 13.94 15.24 41.82
N SER A 197 12.93 14.59 42.41
CA SER A 197 11.55 15.09 42.73
C SER A 197 11.14 14.46 44.10
N PRO A 198 9.92 14.58 44.67
CA PRO A 198 8.72 15.41 44.36
C PRO A 198 8.05 16.09 45.62
N THR A 199 6.99 16.90 45.41
CA THR A 199 5.78 17.13 46.29
C THR A 199 4.86 18.13 45.54
N THR A 200 3.55 17.93 45.30
CA THR A 200 2.35 18.11 46.18
C THR A 200 2.24 19.51 46.85
N THR A 201 1.08 20.17 46.99
CA THR A 201 -0.32 19.67 47.05
C THR A 201 -1.38 20.75 46.73
N THR A 202 -2.58 20.33 46.29
CA THR A 202 -3.92 20.99 46.42
C THR A 202 -4.22 22.40 45.86
N THR A 203 -5.47 22.90 45.74
CA THR A 203 -6.80 22.41 45.23
C THR A 203 -7.79 23.61 45.26
N THR A 204 -8.76 23.72 44.32
CA THR A 204 -10.00 24.56 44.37
C THR A 204 -9.89 26.12 44.46
N SER A 205 -10.90 26.96 44.17
CA SER A 205 -11.96 26.97 43.12
C SER A 205 -12.88 28.22 43.22
N ILE A 206 -13.74 28.44 42.21
CA ILE A 206 -14.99 29.24 42.18
C ILE A 206 -14.90 30.78 41.97
N THR A 207 -15.79 31.22 41.06
CA THR A 207 -16.21 32.56 40.60
C THR A 207 -17.08 33.39 41.57
N SER A 208 -17.10 34.73 41.41
CA SER A 208 -18.34 35.55 41.49
C SER A 208 -18.22 36.98 40.92
N THR A 209 -19.25 37.39 40.15
CA THR A 209 -19.96 38.71 40.01
C THR A 209 -19.44 40.04 40.65
N ALA A 210 -19.90 41.26 40.30
CA ALA A 210 -20.50 41.92 39.10
C ALA A 210 -20.94 43.38 39.46
N THR A 211 -21.06 44.31 38.48
CA THR A 211 -21.82 45.62 38.55
C THR A 211 -21.35 46.68 39.59
N THR A 212 -21.58 48.02 39.52
CA THR A 212 -22.17 49.00 38.55
C THR A 212 -21.61 50.45 38.78
N SER A 213 -21.94 51.42 37.91
CA SER A 213 -21.55 52.87 37.93
C SER A 213 -22.39 53.75 38.92
N PRO A 214 -22.20 55.10 39.10
CA PRO A 214 -22.28 56.19 38.08
C PRO A 214 -21.26 57.38 38.27
N ALA A 215 -21.53 58.59 37.74
CA ALA A 215 -20.58 59.74 37.61
C ALA A 215 -21.21 61.16 37.68
N THR A 216 -20.41 62.24 37.87
CA THR A 216 -20.81 63.69 37.72
C THR A 216 -19.64 64.69 37.52
N THR A 217 -19.95 65.93 37.06
CA THR A 217 -19.08 67.09 36.67
C THR A 217 -19.64 68.44 37.25
N PRO A 218 -19.40 69.74 36.82
CA PRO A 218 -18.57 70.36 35.75
C PRO A 218 -17.90 71.78 35.98
N SER A 219 -17.11 72.26 34.99
CA SER A 219 -16.78 73.68 34.64
C SER A 219 -15.75 74.47 35.50
N LYS A 220 -15.14 75.61 35.08
CA LYS A 220 -15.47 76.65 34.05
C LYS A 220 -14.21 77.41 33.47
N SER A 221 -14.44 78.45 32.62
CA SER A 221 -13.53 79.23 31.72
C SER A 221 -12.79 80.45 32.34
N GLN A 222 -11.81 81.17 31.72
CA GLN A 222 -11.87 82.08 30.53
C GLN A 222 -10.48 82.38 29.84
N ASP A 223 -10.50 83.15 28.73
CA ASP A 223 -9.45 83.46 27.69
C ASP A 223 -9.19 85.03 27.65
N PRO A 224 -8.66 85.80 26.62
CA PRO A 224 -8.13 85.51 25.25
C PRO A 224 -6.98 86.38 24.62
N SER A 225 -6.40 85.92 23.48
CA SER A 225 -5.96 86.70 22.25
C SER A 225 -4.79 87.75 22.28
N PRO A 226 -4.21 88.21 21.11
CA PRO A 226 -4.15 87.73 19.70
C PRO A 226 -2.68 87.75 19.10
N PRO A 227 -2.38 87.95 17.78
CA PRO A 227 -2.37 87.01 16.63
C PRO A 227 -0.96 86.86 15.90
N PRO A 228 -0.81 86.19 14.70
CA PRO A 228 0.44 85.50 14.29
C PRO A 228 1.07 85.87 12.90
N PRO A 229 2.19 85.21 12.49
CA PRO A 229 2.70 85.15 11.11
C PRO A 229 2.39 83.83 10.32
N PRO A 230 2.49 83.79 8.98
CA PRO A 230 2.04 82.67 8.12
C PRO A 230 3.11 81.57 7.79
N PRO A 231 2.70 80.40 7.24
CA PRO A 231 3.56 79.20 7.12
C PRO A 231 4.23 79.00 5.73
N PRO A 232 5.29 78.16 5.64
CA PRO A 232 5.89 77.71 4.37
C PRO A 232 5.01 76.73 3.56
N SER A 233 5.25 76.67 2.25
CA SER A 233 4.43 75.88 1.31
C SER A 233 4.71 74.36 1.32
N ALA A 234 3.67 73.56 1.05
CA ALA A 234 3.76 72.10 1.00
C ALA A 234 4.06 71.58 -0.42
N HIS A 235 5.09 70.74 -0.58
CA HIS A 235 5.29 69.98 -1.82
C HIS A 235 4.18 68.91 -1.99
N PRO A 236 3.61 68.76 -3.21
CA PRO A 236 2.55 67.78 -3.45
C PRO A 236 3.10 66.34 -3.40
N LYS A 237 2.62 65.55 -2.43
CA LYS A 237 2.84 64.09 -2.42
C LYS A 237 2.20 63.50 -3.68
N LYS A 238 3.03 62.95 -4.59
CA LYS A 238 2.54 62.22 -5.78
C LYS A 238 1.53 61.15 -5.33
N PRO A 239 0.33 61.06 -5.94
CA PRO A 239 -0.66 60.08 -5.53
C PRO A 239 -0.11 58.67 -5.73
N LYS A 240 -0.13 57.85 -4.67
CA LYS A 240 0.06 56.40 -4.79
C LYS A 240 -1.13 55.85 -5.58
N ARG A 241 -0.97 55.75 -6.90
CA ARG A 241 -1.99 55.22 -7.82
C ARG A 241 -2.23 53.75 -7.48
N SER A 242 -3.20 53.49 -6.61
CA SER A 242 -3.66 52.15 -6.24
C SER A 242 -4.12 51.43 -7.52
N VAL A 243 -3.37 50.42 -7.94
CA VAL A 243 -3.74 49.58 -9.09
C VAL A 243 -4.81 48.60 -8.62
N GLU A 244 -6.04 49.10 -8.53
CA GLU A 244 -7.18 48.27 -8.21
C GLU A 244 -7.41 47.26 -9.35
N ILE A 245 -7.26 45.98 -9.03
CA ILE A 245 -7.56 44.89 -9.96
C ILE A 245 -8.98 44.43 -9.64
N LYS A 246 -9.93 44.75 -10.51
CA LYS A 246 -11.24 44.11 -10.54
C LYS A 246 -11.06 42.70 -11.09
N ILE A 247 -10.95 41.72 -10.20
CA ILE A 247 -10.85 40.31 -10.54
C ILE A 247 -12.27 39.73 -10.55
N THR A 248 -12.63 38.96 -11.57
CA THR A 248 -13.94 38.27 -11.67
C THR A 248 -13.76 36.78 -11.95
N PRO A 249 -14.78 35.92 -11.74
CA PRO A 249 -14.69 34.48 -12.00
C PRO A 249 -14.24 34.17 -13.44
N GLU A 250 -14.63 34.99 -14.41
CA GLU A 250 -14.30 34.86 -15.83
C GLU A 250 -12.80 35.07 -16.12
N ASN A 251 -12.06 35.66 -15.17
CA ASN A 251 -10.61 35.80 -15.24
C ASN A 251 -9.87 34.51 -14.84
N VAL A 252 -10.55 33.56 -14.19
CA VAL A 252 -10.00 32.23 -13.91
C VAL A 252 -10.02 31.42 -15.20
N LYS A 253 -8.84 31.10 -15.73
CA LYS A 253 -8.70 30.21 -16.90
C LYS A 253 -8.11 28.88 -16.44
N CYS A 254 -8.87 27.81 -16.65
CA CYS A 254 -8.47 26.44 -16.34
C CYS A 254 -7.94 25.72 -17.59
N CYS A 255 -6.96 24.85 -17.40
CA CYS A 255 -6.42 23.99 -18.44
C CYS A 255 -5.89 22.67 -17.85
N TYR A 256 -5.73 21.64 -18.67
CA TYR A 256 -5.18 20.35 -18.25
C TYR A 256 -3.94 19.92 -19.04
N LYS A 257 -3.03 19.21 -18.36
CA LYS A 257 -1.88 18.54 -18.95
C LYS A 257 -1.97 17.05 -18.65
N GLY A 258 -2.08 16.24 -19.69
CA GLY A 258 -2.00 14.78 -19.57
C GLY A 258 -0.70 14.33 -18.90
N ILE A 259 -0.77 13.31 -18.05
CA ILE A 259 0.36 12.72 -17.33
C ILE A 259 0.72 11.39 -17.98
N TYR A 260 2.01 11.17 -18.21
CA TYR A 260 2.52 10.00 -18.94
C TYR A 260 3.70 9.37 -18.23
N ARG A 261 3.71 8.03 -18.14
CA ARG A 261 4.91 7.23 -17.85
C ARG A 261 5.91 7.36 -19.01
N VAL A 262 7.19 7.54 -18.72
CA VAL A 262 8.24 7.62 -19.76
C VAL A 262 8.65 6.21 -20.14
N GLN A 263 7.96 5.62 -21.12
CA GLN A 263 8.30 4.29 -21.62
C GLN A 263 9.72 4.28 -22.21
N GLN A 264 10.51 3.28 -21.80
CA GLN A 264 11.88 3.05 -22.26
C GLN A 264 11.93 1.73 -23.03
N LYS A 265 12.90 1.60 -23.95
CA LYS A 265 13.21 0.31 -24.59
C LYS A 265 13.98 -0.53 -23.56
N ARG A 266 13.72 -1.85 -23.48
CA ARG A 266 14.34 -2.73 -22.47
C ARG A 266 15.88 -2.64 -22.42
N LYS A 267 16.55 -2.53 -23.58
CA LYS A 267 18.01 -2.36 -23.65
C LYS A 267 18.56 -1.01 -23.17
N ASP A 268 17.68 0.00 -23.05
CA ASP A 268 18.00 1.39 -22.70
C ASP A 268 17.43 1.74 -21.30
N ALA A 269 16.93 0.74 -20.54
CA ALA A 269 16.24 0.93 -19.27
C ALA A 269 17.21 0.93 -18.08
N GLY A 270 17.24 2.03 -17.33
CA GLY A 270 18.00 2.15 -16.08
C GLY A 270 17.22 1.65 -14.86
N GLY A 271 17.89 1.54 -13.71
CA GLY A 271 17.25 1.10 -12.45
C GLY A 271 16.14 2.01 -11.93
N ASN A 272 15.97 3.21 -12.51
CA ASN A 272 14.88 4.15 -12.24
C ASN A 272 13.80 4.15 -13.35
N ALA A 273 13.74 3.12 -14.22
CA ALA A 273 12.84 3.09 -15.37
C ALA A 273 11.37 3.41 -14.99
N ASP A 274 10.88 2.84 -13.88
CA ASP A 274 9.51 3.00 -13.38
C ASP A 274 9.26 4.28 -12.55
N ASN A 275 10.32 5.04 -12.29
CA ASN A 275 10.28 6.31 -11.54
C ASN A 275 10.27 7.54 -12.47
N ARG A 276 10.20 7.33 -13.80
CA ARG A 276 10.27 8.41 -14.81
C ARG A 276 8.90 8.68 -15.42
N TRP A 277 8.44 9.91 -15.26
CA TRP A 277 7.14 10.37 -15.77
C TRP A 277 7.24 11.83 -16.26
N ARG A 278 6.24 12.32 -17.00
CA ARG A 278 6.20 13.69 -17.52
C ARG A 278 4.78 14.18 -17.78
N TYR A 279 4.63 15.50 -17.89
CA TYR A 279 3.43 16.16 -18.42
C TYR A 279 3.43 16.24 -19.95
N ASN A 280 2.24 16.47 -20.52
CA ASN A 280 2.07 17.04 -21.84
C ASN A 280 2.63 18.49 -21.86
N ASN A 281 3.26 18.88 -22.97
CA ASN A 281 3.91 20.18 -23.12
C ASN A 281 2.87 21.31 -23.17
N THR A 282 1.74 21.06 -23.83
CA THR A 282 0.64 22.00 -23.99
C THR A 282 -0.40 21.80 -22.89
N CYS A 283 -0.81 22.89 -22.24
CA CYS A 283 -1.97 22.88 -21.37
C CYS A 283 -3.22 23.06 -22.26
N LYS A 284 -4.04 22.01 -22.40
CA LYS A 284 -5.28 22.04 -23.17
C LYS A 284 -6.32 22.84 -22.38
N ALA A 285 -6.93 23.87 -22.98
CA ALA A 285 -7.90 24.71 -22.28
C ALA A 285 -9.14 23.90 -21.83
N LEU A 286 -9.71 24.29 -20.69
CA LEU A 286 -11.04 23.87 -20.25
C LEU A 286 -12.00 25.04 -20.49
N SER A 287 -12.58 25.07 -21.69
CA SER A 287 -13.61 26.02 -22.12
C SER A 287 -15.01 25.63 -21.62
N ASP A 288 -15.24 24.33 -21.48
CA ASP A 288 -16.55 23.71 -21.35
C ASP A 288 -16.73 23.10 -19.95
N ALA A 289 -17.97 22.89 -19.54
CA ALA A 289 -18.29 22.27 -18.23
C ALA A 289 -17.88 20.79 -18.17
N GLU A 290 -17.81 20.12 -19.32
CA GLU A 290 -17.36 18.74 -19.49
C GLU A 290 -16.26 18.69 -20.56
N THR A 291 -15.27 17.80 -20.40
CA THR A 291 -14.18 17.64 -21.36
C THR A 291 -13.69 16.21 -21.39
N GLU A 292 -13.76 15.55 -22.56
CA GLU A 292 -13.12 14.25 -22.76
C GLU A 292 -11.59 14.37 -22.69
N VAL A 293 -10.99 13.58 -21.80
CA VAL A 293 -9.54 13.47 -21.64
C VAL A 293 -9.09 12.18 -22.35
N ALA A 294 -8.06 12.25 -23.18
CA ALA A 294 -7.55 11.07 -23.89
C ALA A 294 -6.52 10.28 -23.07
N GLU A 295 -5.97 10.90 -22.03
CA GLU A 295 -4.89 10.41 -21.18
C GLU A 295 -5.39 9.58 -19.98
N GLU A 296 -4.58 8.64 -19.48
CA GLU A 296 -4.94 7.81 -18.29
C GLU A 296 -4.89 8.63 -16.97
N ALA A 297 -4.26 9.81 -16.98
CA ALA A 297 -4.26 10.79 -15.90
C ALA A 297 -3.98 12.21 -16.42
N ALA A 298 -4.35 13.25 -15.66
CA ALA A 298 -4.04 14.64 -15.98
C ALA A 298 -3.88 15.53 -14.73
N LEU A 299 -2.94 16.48 -14.79
CA LEU A 299 -2.89 17.64 -13.89
C LEU A 299 -3.80 18.74 -14.46
N VAL A 300 -4.75 19.21 -13.67
CA VAL A 300 -5.55 20.40 -13.96
C VAL A 300 -4.99 21.57 -13.18
N GLU A 301 -4.86 22.71 -13.85
CA GLU A 301 -4.32 23.96 -13.29
C GLU A 301 -5.22 25.12 -13.71
N CYS A 302 -5.67 25.95 -12.76
CA CYS A 302 -6.38 27.19 -13.06
C CYS A 302 -5.55 28.40 -12.64
N ARG A 303 -5.54 29.41 -13.51
CA ARG A 303 -4.74 30.64 -13.34
C ARG A 303 -5.58 31.90 -13.44
N ILE A 304 -5.11 32.96 -12.79
CA ILE A 304 -5.52 34.34 -13.00
C ILE A 304 -4.27 35.09 -13.48
N GLY A 305 -4.20 35.38 -14.77
CA GLY A 305 -2.96 35.85 -15.40
C GLY A 305 -1.82 34.84 -15.24
N THR A 306 -0.69 35.25 -14.64
CA THR A 306 0.45 34.38 -14.33
C THR A 306 0.21 33.46 -13.14
N VAL A 307 -0.63 33.86 -12.18
CA VAL A 307 -0.75 33.22 -10.85
C VAL A 307 -1.61 31.96 -10.92
N VAL A 308 -1.10 30.84 -10.41
CA VAL A 308 -1.89 29.62 -10.18
C VAL A 308 -2.74 29.78 -8.93
N VAL A 309 -4.05 29.59 -9.06
CA VAL A 309 -5.04 29.72 -7.97
C VAL A 309 -5.72 28.40 -7.59
N TYR A 310 -5.58 27.37 -8.43
CA TYR A 310 -6.08 26.02 -8.17
C TYR A 310 -5.23 24.98 -8.91
N LYS A 311 -5.01 23.83 -8.28
CA LYS A 311 -4.47 22.61 -8.88
C LYS A 311 -5.28 21.42 -8.39
N ASN A 312 -5.47 20.42 -9.26
CA ASN A 312 -5.92 19.10 -8.88
C ASN A 312 -5.38 18.05 -9.87
N VAL A 313 -5.28 16.79 -9.46
CA VAL A 313 -4.81 15.70 -10.32
C VAL A 313 -5.90 14.64 -10.42
N HIS A 314 -6.17 14.17 -11.64
CA HIS A 314 -7.25 13.22 -11.94
C HIS A 314 -6.73 12.00 -12.71
N TYR A 315 -7.46 10.89 -12.64
CA TYR A 315 -7.25 9.64 -13.37
C TYR A 315 -8.48 9.30 -14.23
N PHE A 316 -8.30 8.50 -15.29
CA PHE A 316 -9.33 8.20 -16.28
C PHE A 316 -9.26 6.75 -16.81
N PHE A 317 -10.41 6.12 -17.03
CA PHE A 317 -10.54 4.72 -17.43
C PHE A 317 -11.12 4.53 -18.84
N HIS A 318 -10.27 4.18 -19.80
CA HIS A 318 -10.57 4.22 -21.23
C HIS A 318 -11.23 2.94 -21.79
N LYS A 319 -12.40 2.54 -21.29
CA LYS A 319 -13.08 1.27 -21.63
C LYS A 319 -13.13 0.96 -23.13
N LYS A 320 -13.49 1.93 -23.97
CA LYS A 320 -13.59 1.77 -25.43
C LYS A 320 -12.27 1.31 -26.09
N LYS A 321 -11.11 1.81 -25.62
CA LYS A 321 -9.78 1.51 -26.19
C LYS A 321 -9.33 0.06 -25.91
N PHE A 322 -9.72 -0.50 -24.77
CA PHE A 322 -9.40 -1.89 -24.40
C PHE A 322 -10.34 -2.90 -25.07
N LEU A 323 -11.63 -2.56 -25.23
CA LEU A 323 -12.58 -3.43 -25.92
C LEU A 323 -12.34 -3.48 -27.44
N SER A 324 -11.87 -2.41 -28.07
CA SER A 324 -11.49 -2.44 -29.49
C SER A 324 -10.26 -3.32 -29.75
N ALA A 325 -9.18 -3.15 -28.95
CA ALA A 325 -8.00 -4.01 -29.03
C ALA A 325 -8.34 -5.50 -28.82
N SER A 326 -9.26 -5.80 -27.89
CA SER A 326 -9.75 -7.16 -27.64
C SER A 326 -10.54 -7.74 -28.82
N ARG A 327 -11.25 -6.92 -29.60
CA ARG A 327 -11.94 -7.35 -30.83
C ARG A 327 -10.97 -7.62 -31.99
N VAL A 328 -9.90 -6.84 -32.14
CA VAL A 328 -8.88 -7.06 -33.19
C VAL A 328 -8.17 -8.41 -33.01
N ILE A 329 -7.88 -8.78 -31.76
CA ILE A 329 -7.32 -10.12 -31.45
C ILE A 329 -8.33 -11.23 -31.78
N LEU A 330 -9.63 -10.97 -31.65
CA LEU A 330 -10.67 -11.93 -32.00
C LEU A 330 -10.76 -12.16 -33.51
N SER A 331 -10.68 -11.09 -34.33
CA SER A 331 -10.67 -11.22 -35.80
C SER A 331 -9.39 -11.84 -36.34
N MET A 332 -8.23 -11.58 -35.73
CA MET A 332 -6.95 -12.22 -36.13
C MET A 332 -6.96 -13.73 -35.92
N ASN A 333 -7.58 -14.23 -34.83
CA ASN A 333 -7.67 -15.68 -34.56
C ASN A 333 -8.78 -16.40 -35.35
N LEU A 334 -9.64 -15.66 -36.07
CA LEU A 334 -10.63 -16.25 -36.99
C LEU A 334 -10.09 -16.42 -38.43
N ASN A 335 -8.91 -15.89 -38.72
CA ASN A 335 -8.32 -15.92 -40.08
C ASN A 335 -7.39 -17.12 -40.35
N VAL A 336 -7.43 -18.15 -39.51
CA VAL A 336 -6.86 -19.47 -39.83
C VAL A 336 -7.89 -20.20 -40.69
N GLN A 337 -7.83 -19.99 -42.02
CA GLN A 337 -8.69 -20.68 -42.97
C GLN A 337 -8.46 -22.20 -42.89
N ALA A 338 -9.52 -22.94 -42.57
CA ALA A 338 -9.53 -24.38 -42.80
C ALA A 338 -9.48 -24.65 -44.32
N PRO A 339 -8.69 -25.64 -44.79
CA PRO A 339 -8.68 -26.01 -46.20
C PRO A 339 -10.04 -26.56 -46.62
N SER A 340 -10.56 -26.06 -47.75
CA SER A 340 -11.79 -26.58 -48.35
C SER A 340 -11.57 -27.97 -48.96
N PRO A 341 -12.55 -28.88 -48.89
CA PRO A 341 -12.41 -30.23 -49.43
C PRO A 341 -12.39 -30.23 -50.96
N SER A 342 -11.56 -31.09 -51.55
CA SER A 342 -11.50 -31.31 -53.00
C SER A 342 -11.62 -32.79 -53.35
N SER A 343 -12.60 -33.11 -54.19
CA SER A 343 -12.73 -34.29 -55.07
C SER A 343 -12.52 -35.70 -54.47
N GLU A 344 -13.61 -36.49 -54.48
CA GLU A 344 -13.55 -37.95 -54.44
C GLU A 344 -12.85 -38.54 -55.68
N PRO A 345 -12.27 -39.74 -55.55
CA PRO A 345 -12.30 -40.77 -56.58
C PRO A 345 -13.11 -42.01 -56.14
N PRO A 346 -13.68 -42.80 -57.07
CA PRO A 346 -14.67 -43.82 -56.77
C PRO A 346 -14.12 -45.15 -56.21
N ALA A 347 -15.01 -45.94 -55.63
CA ALA A 347 -14.70 -47.19 -54.93
C ALA A 347 -14.33 -48.38 -55.84
N THR A 348 -13.53 -49.30 -55.28
CA THR A 348 -13.42 -50.69 -55.71
C THR A 348 -13.52 -51.63 -54.50
N GLN A 349 -13.80 -52.91 -54.75
CA GLN A 349 -14.28 -53.89 -53.76
C GLN A 349 -13.13 -54.75 -53.18
N GLY A 350 -13.26 -55.23 -51.94
CA GLY A 350 -12.33 -56.19 -51.35
C GLY A 350 -12.74 -56.63 -49.93
N ALA A 351 -13.10 -57.90 -49.75
CA ALA A 351 -13.80 -58.39 -48.57
C ALA A 351 -12.89 -58.95 -47.45
N SER A 352 -13.44 -58.98 -46.22
CA SER A 352 -13.07 -59.87 -45.10
C SER A 352 -11.70 -59.62 -44.42
N ALA A 353 -11.44 -60.00 -43.16
CA ALA A 353 -12.28 -60.57 -42.08
C ALA A 353 -11.73 -60.16 -40.68
N SER A 354 -12.53 -60.39 -39.64
CA SER A 354 -12.08 -60.53 -38.23
C SER A 354 -11.44 -61.92 -37.99
N PRO A 355 -10.77 -62.24 -36.86
CA PRO A 355 -10.82 -61.57 -35.55
C PRO A 355 -9.49 -61.46 -34.76
N SER A 356 -9.57 -60.93 -33.54
CA SER A 356 -8.60 -61.15 -32.45
C SER A 356 -8.60 -62.62 -31.98
N PRO A 357 -7.58 -63.13 -31.24
CA PRO A 357 -7.61 -62.93 -29.79
C PRO A 357 -6.25 -62.84 -29.04
N GLN A 358 -6.35 -62.26 -27.83
CA GLN A 358 -5.71 -62.59 -26.55
C GLN A 358 -4.40 -63.43 -26.48
N GLY A 359 -3.48 -63.00 -25.61
CA GLY A 359 -2.28 -63.78 -25.24
C GLY A 359 -1.46 -63.16 -24.11
N HIS A 360 -1.77 -63.54 -22.88
CA HIS A 360 -0.93 -63.44 -21.69
C HIS A 360 0.49 -64.03 -21.94
N THR A 361 1.55 -63.61 -21.24
CA THR A 361 2.01 -64.23 -19.96
C THR A 361 3.10 -63.36 -19.28
N GLN A 362 3.35 -63.59 -17.99
CA GLN A 362 4.41 -62.96 -17.16
C GLN A 362 5.80 -63.62 -17.38
N ILE A 363 6.87 -63.11 -16.74
CA ILE A 363 7.68 -63.79 -15.70
C ILE A 363 9.10 -63.15 -15.54
N ASN A 364 9.50 -62.90 -14.27
CA ASN A 364 10.85 -62.61 -13.73
C ASN A 364 11.60 -61.34 -14.23
N LYS A 365 12.46 -60.62 -13.46
CA LYS A 365 13.50 -60.97 -12.44
C LYS A 365 14.73 -61.67 -13.08
N THR A 366 15.99 -61.43 -12.70
CA THR A 366 16.66 -60.63 -11.64
C THR A 366 18.16 -60.54 -11.97
N THR A 367 18.91 -59.53 -11.49
CA THR A 367 20.25 -59.67 -10.85
C THR A 367 20.85 -58.32 -10.41
N GLU A 368 21.84 -58.37 -9.52
CA GLU A 368 22.57 -57.24 -8.91
C GLU A 368 24.09 -57.34 -9.17
N SER A 369 24.80 -56.20 -9.20
CA SER A 369 26.16 -55.97 -8.65
C SER A 369 26.55 -54.49 -8.93
N GLN A 370 27.09 -53.67 -8.02
CA GLN A 370 28.41 -53.73 -7.34
C GLN A 370 29.60 -53.80 -8.32
N ALA A 371 30.72 -53.06 -8.18
CA ALA A 371 31.06 -51.89 -7.35
C ALA A 371 32.42 -51.26 -7.80
N ALA A 372 32.87 -50.22 -7.06
CA ALA A 372 34.29 -49.90 -6.74
C ALA A 372 35.25 -49.14 -7.72
N THR A 373 35.50 -47.86 -7.37
CA THR A 373 36.83 -47.28 -7.02
C THR A 373 37.97 -47.10 -8.06
N LYS A 374 38.36 -45.83 -8.33
CA LYS A 374 39.69 -45.24 -7.96
C LYS A 374 39.85 -43.75 -8.31
N MET A 375 40.78 -43.07 -7.62
CA MET A 375 41.29 -41.72 -7.91
C MET A 375 42.68 -41.77 -8.57
N VAL A 376 43.02 -40.80 -9.43
CA VAL A 376 44.39 -40.25 -9.66
C VAL A 376 44.27 -38.75 -10.02
N GLN A 377 45.31 -37.95 -9.77
CA GLN A 377 45.41 -36.52 -10.05
C GLN A 377 46.17 -36.21 -11.36
N SER A 378 45.89 -35.09 -12.02
CA SER A 378 46.91 -34.16 -12.58
C SER A 378 46.23 -32.89 -13.14
N ALA A 379 47.02 -31.88 -13.53
CA ALA A 379 46.54 -30.58 -14.03
C ALA A 379 47.06 -30.27 -15.45
N GLY A 380 46.33 -29.47 -16.24
CA GLY A 380 46.83 -28.96 -17.52
C GLY A 380 45.80 -28.28 -18.44
N ASN A 381 46.09 -27.03 -18.82
CA ASN A 381 45.64 -26.26 -20.00
C ASN A 381 44.22 -26.43 -20.61
N SER A 382 43.47 -25.33 -20.52
CA SER A 382 42.89 -24.59 -21.66
C SER A 382 42.78 -25.29 -23.03
N SER A 383 41.59 -25.77 -23.36
CA SER A 383 41.02 -25.69 -24.72
C SER A 383 39.48 -25.75 -24.65
N THR A 384 38.78 -25.17 -25.63
CA THR A 384 37.31 -25.07 -25.67
C THR A 384 36.70 -25.95 -26.77
N PRO A 385 35.89 -26.97 -26.40
CA PRO A 385 34.97 -27.64 -27.32
C PRO A 385 33.52 -27.14 -27.16
N LYS A 386 32.74 -27.23 -28.24
CA LYS A 386 31.28 -27.03 -28.23
C LYS A 386 30.58 -27.99 -27.24
N PRO A 387 29.56 -27.55 -26.49
CA PRO A 387 28.61 -28.47 -25.88
C PRO A 387 27.77 -29.16 -26.96
N THR A 388 27.78 -30.49 -26.99
CA THR A 388 26.78 -31.29 -27.70
C THR A 388 25.48 -31.34 -26.89
N SER A 389 24.34 -31.28 -27.56
CA SER A 389 23.02 -31.34 -26.92
C SER A 389 22.68 -32.77 -26.48
N SER A 390 22.50 -32.97 -25.18
CA SER A 390 21.73 -34.10 -24.63
C SER A 390 20.50 -33.53 -23.93
N GLU A 391 19.32 -33.80 -24.49
CA GLU A 391 18.06 -33.36 -23.91
C GLU A 391 17.66 -34.29 -22.76
N ALA A 392 17.36 -33.72 -21.59
CA ALA A 392 16.69 -34.47 -20.53
C ALA A 392 15.22 -34.71 -20.92
N PRO A 393 14.67 -35.92 -20.74
CA PRO A 393 13.35 -36.27 -21.27
C PRO A 393 12.23 -35.43 -20.63
N ALA A 394 11.44 -34.77 -21.47
CA ALA A 394 10.34 -33.92 -21.02
C ALA A 394 9.24 -34.73 -20.32
N SER A 395 8.85 -34.34 -19.11
CA SER A 395 7.76 -34.97 -18.37
C SER A 395 6.40 -34.61 -18.97
N THR A 396 5.96 -35.37 -19.97
CA THR A 396 4.69 -35.18 -20.69
C THR A 396 3.48 -35.62 -19.86
N LYS A 397 3.20 -34.90 -18.76
CA LYS A 397 1.87 -34.96 -18.14
C LYS A 397 0.86 -34.32 -19.10
N PRO A 398 -0.29 -34.96 -19.38
CA PRO A 398 -1.29 -34.40 -20.28
C PRO A 398 -1.81 -33.06 -19.71
N PRO A 399 -2.13 -32.07 -20.57
CA PRO A 399 -2.66 -30.80 -20.10
C PRO A 399 -4.00 -31.03 -19.40
N VAL A 400 -4.10 -30.59 -18.14
CA VAL A 400 -5.37 -30.60 -17.40
C VAL A 400 -6.42 -29.87 -18.22
N ARG A 401 -7.53 -30.55 -18.54
CA ARG A 401 -8.69 -29.92 -19.20
C ARG A 401 -9.23 -28.82 -18.29
N LEU A 402 -8.82 -27.58 -18.55
CA LEU A 402 -9.36 -26.40 -17.88
C LEU A 402 -10.87 -26.34 -18.11
N HIS A 403 -11.65 -26.58 -17.06
CA HIS A 403 -13.08 -26.38 -17.05
C HIS A 403 -13.37 -24.89 -17.30
N ARG A 404 -13.65 -24.53 -18.55
CA ARG A 404 -13.98 -23.14 -18.93
C ARG A 404 -15.35 -22.76 -18.38
N VAL A 405 -15.33 -22.20 -17.18
CA VAL A 405 -16.44 -21.43 -16.62
C VAL A 405 -16.89 -20.37 -17.64
N ARG A 406 -18.21 -20.24 -17.84
CA ARG A 406 -18.79 -19.26 -18.77
C ARG A 406 -18.35 -17.85 -18.37
N ASP A 407 -18.13 -16.93 -19.32
CA ASP A 407 -17.70 -15.57 -18.96
C ASP A 407 -18.73 -14.83 -18.08
N SER A 408 -20.01 -15.22 -18.16
CA SER A 408 -21.11 -14.76 -17.29
C SER A 408 -21.07 -15.31 -15.85
N GLU A 409 -20.13 -16.20 -15.54
CA GLU A 409 -19.95 -16.86 -14.24
C GLU A 409 -18.54 -16.60 -13.67
N LYS A 410 -17.76 -15.74 -14.35
CA LYS A 410 -16.48 -15.24 -13.85
C LYS A 410 -16.73 -14.13 -12.83
N LEU A 411 -16.29 -14.36 -11.59
CA LEU A 411 -16.14 -13.28 -10.64
C LEU A 411 -15.04 -12.31 -11.11
N ASN A 412 -15.33 -11.01 -11.01
CA ASN A 412 -14.31 -9.99 -10.86
C ASN A 412 -13.54 -10.23 -9.56
N VAL A 413 -12.33 -9.69 -9.46
CA VAL A 413 -11.48 -9.85 -8.26
C VAL A 413 -10.91 -8.51 -7.86
N ILE A 414 -11.12 -8.12 -6.60
CA ILE A 414 -10.48 -6.96 -5.98
C ILE A 414 -9.70 -7.43 -4.77
N ILE A 415 -8.42 -7.05 -4.71
CA ILE A 415 -7.62 -7.06 -3.50
C ILE A 415 -7.54 -5.62 -3.04
N MET A 416 -8.18 -5.32 -1.91
CA MET A 416 -8.14 -4.03 -1.24
C MET A 416 -7.33 -4.21 0.05
N GLY A 417 -6.12 -3.66 0.07
CA GLY A 417 -5.13 -3.97 1.09
C GLY A 417 -4.65 -2.79 1.91
N THR A 418 -4.35 -3.04 3.18
CA THR A 418 -3.76 -2.08 4.12
C THR A 418 -2.43 -2.60 4.65
N ASP A 419 -1.39 -1.77 4.60
CA ASP A 419 -0.08 -2.03 5.19
C ASP A 419 -0.14 -2.08 6.74
N SER A 420 0.63 -2.96 7.38
CA SER A 420 0.92 -2.94 8.83
C SER A 420 -0.28 -3.09 9.79
N ALA A 421 -1.40 -3.67 9.36
CA ALA A 421 -2.63 -3.79 10.16
C ALA A 421 -2.93 -5.24 10.62
N SER A 422 -2.72 -5.53 11.91
CA SER A 422 -3.09 -6.82 12.50
C SER A 422 -4.61 -7.04 12.49
N ARG A 423 -5.06 -8.30 12.61
CA ARG A 423 -6.49 -8.62 12.77
C ARG A 423 -7.10 -7.91 13.99
N LEU A 424 -6.40 -7.84 15.11
CA LEU A 424 -6.89 -7.12 16.30
C LEU A 424 -6.84 -5.59 16.12
N ASN A 425 -5.93 -5.07 15.30
CA ASN A 425 -5.89 -3.64 14.94
C ASN A 425 -7.07 -3.25 14.05
N MET A 426 -7.48 -4.11 13.11
CA MET A 426 -8.75 -4.00 12.40
C MET A 426 -9.94 -4.01 13.38
N LEU A 427 -10.01 -4.97 14.32
CA LEU A 427 -11.10 -5.01 15.32
C LEU A 427 -11.16 -3.75 16.21
N ARG A 428 -10.01 -3.14 16.54
CA ARG A 428 -9.94 -1.89 17.31
C ARG A 428 -10.33 -0.63 16.52
N HIS A 429 -9.95 -0.57 15.23
CA HIS A 429 -9.90 0.70 14.50
C HIS A 429 -10.69 0.74 13.19
N LEU A 430 -11.07 -0.40 12.62
CA LEU A 430 -11.95 -0.56 11.47
C LEU A 430 -13.28 -1.23 11.89
N SER A 431 -13.84 -0.81 13.02
CA SER A 431 -14.98 -1.50 13.64
C SER A 431 -16.23 -1.48 12.75
N LYS A 432 -16.61 -0.32 12.18
CA LYS A 432 -17.77 -0.21 11.29
C LYS A 432 -17.56 -1.02 10.01
N THR A 433 -16.35 -0.94 9.45
CA THR A 433 -15.94 -1.67 8.25
C THR A 433 -16.02 -3.18 8.46
N TYR A 434 -15.48 -3.69 9.59
CA TYR A 434 -15.49 -5.11 9.91
C TYR A 434 -16.90 -5.64 10.20
N GLU A 435 -17.74 -4.87 10.91
CA GLU A 435 -19.14 -5.22 11.11
C GLU A 435 -19.92 -5.26 9.80
N TYR A 436 -19.74 -4.27 8.91
CA TYR A 436 -20.38 -4.28 7.59
C TYR A 436 -19.91 -5.45 6.71
N LEU A 437 -18.60 -5.76 6.71
CA LEU A 437 -18.06 -6.93 6.01
C LEU A 437 -18.65 -8.24 6.55
N THR A 438 -18.69 -8.45 7.86
CA THR A 438 -18.99 -9.75 8.45
C THR A 438 -20.47 -9.99 8.76
N LYS A 439 -21.23 -8.96 9.14
CA LYS A 439 -22.66 -9.06 9.51
C LYS A 439 -23.56 -8.81 8.30
N GLU A 440 -23.39 -7.67 7.63
CA GLU A 440 -24.27 -7.27 6.51
C GLU A 440 -23.90 -7.98 5.21
N LEU A 441 -22.62 -7.95 4.83
CA LEU A 441 -22.13 -8.60 3.61
C LEU A 441 -21.84 -10.10 3.81
N GLY A 442 -21.77 -10.60 5.04
CA GLY A 442 -21.50 -12.02 5.35
C GLY A 442 -20.17 -12.54 4.79
N ALA A 443 -19.12 -11.72 4.81
CA ALA A 443 -17.77 -12.06 4.38
C ALA A 443 -17.06 -12.96 5.42
N VAL A 444 -16.12 -13.79 4.95
CA VAL A 444 -15.43 -14.80 5.77
C VAL A 444 -14.08 -14.27 6.26
N ASP A 445 -13.97 -14.05 7.56
CA ASP A 445 -12.74 -13.70 8.28
C ASP A 445 -11.86 -14.94 8.53
N LEU A 446 -10.65 -14.97 7.98
CA LEU A 446 -9.67 -16.05 8.18
C LEU A 446 -8.90 -15.84 9.48
N LYS A 447 -9.51 -16.25 10.59
CA LYS A 447 -8.99 -16.03 11.96
C LYS A 447 -7.61 -16.66 12.19
N GLY A 448 -7.30 -17.74 11.48
CA GLY A 448 -6.01 -18.43 11.51
C GLY A 448 -5.03 -18.03 10.41
N TYR A 449 -5.19 -16.87 9.77
CA TYR A 449 -4.27 -16.36 8.77
C TYR A 449 -2.97 -15.84 9.42
N ASN A 450 -1.84 -16.41 9.03
CA ASN A 450 -0.53 -16.12 9.58
C ASN A 450 0.42 -15.70 8.45
N LYS A 451 1.13 -14.58 8.65
CA LYS A 451 2.10 -14.06 7.68
C LYS A 451 3.30 -15.02 7.49
N VAL A 452 4.06 -14.87 6.39
CA VAL A 452 5.26 -15.68 6.12
C VAL A 452 6.58 -14.89 6.08
N GLY A 453 6.53 -13.56 6.22
CA GLY A 453 7.68 -12.68 6.11
C GLY A 453 7.73 -11.52 7.11
N ASP A 454 8.86 -10.83 7.16
CA ASP A 454 9.11 -9.69 8.06
C ASP A 454 8.27 -8.45 7.68
N ASN A 455 8.22 -8.11 6.39
CA ASN A 455 7.59 -6.89 5.86
C ASN A 455 6.68 -7.14 4.64
N THR A 456 6.13 -6.07 4.06
CA THR A 456 5.25 -6.05 2.89
C THR A 456 5.74 -6.93 1.74
N PHE A 457 6.98 -6.76 1.28
CA PHE A 457 7.50 -7.49 0.12
C PHE A 457 7.50 -9.03 0.29
N PRO A 458 8.13 -9.63 1.32
CA PRO A 458 8.12 -11.08 1.52
C PRO A 458 6.74 -11.66 1.90
N ASN A 459 5.74 -10.83 2.23
CA ASN A 459 4.35 -11.27 2.43
C ASN A 459 3.49 -11.15 1.16
N LEU A 460 3.75 -10.14 0.32
CA LEU A 460 3.03 -9.96 -0.95
C LEU A 460 3.57 -10.83 -2.09
N MET A 461 4.88 -11.13 -2.16
CA MET A 461 5.40 -12.02 -3.22
C MET A 461 4.75 -13.42 -3.21
N PRO A 462 4.49 -14.03 -2.03
CA PRO A 462 3.68 -15.24 -1.92
C PRO A 462 2.24 -15.10 -2.45
N ILE A 463 1.54 -14.00 -2.16
CA ILE A 463 0.16 -13.75 -2.62
C ILE A 463 0.11 -13.48 -4.13
N LEU A 464 1.09 -12.76 -4.65
CA LEU A 464 1.09 -12.23 -6.02
C LEU A 464 1.79 -13.14 -7.03
N GLY A 465 2.69 -14.04 -6.59
CA GLY A 465 3.46 -14.91 -7.49
C GLY A 465 3.77 -16.30 -6.93
N GLY A 466 3.25 -16.69 -5.76
CA GLY A 466 3.48 -18.01 -5.17
C GLY A 466 4.91 -18.27 -4.67
N MET A 467 5.77 -17.25 -4.65
CA MET A 467 7.20 -17.33 -4.36
C MET A 467 7.56 -16.56 -3.08
N THR A 468 8.52 -17.05 -2.31
CA THR A 468 9.14 -16.25 -1.24
C THR A 468 9.99 -15.11 -1.84
N SER A 469 10.31 -14.08 -1.05
CA SER A 469 11.27 -13.03 -1.47
C SER A 469 12.56 -13.66 -2.00
N LYS A 470 13.17 -14.59 -1.24
CA LYS A 470 14.43 -15.24 -1.63
C LYS A 470 14.35 -15.88 -3.02
N GLU A 471 13.24 -16.54 -3.35
CA GLU A 471 13.06 -17.15 -4.67
C GLU A 471 12.83 -16.10 -5.77
N VAL A 472 12.13 -15.00 -5.48
CA VAL A 472 11.99 -13.86 -6.39
C VAL A 472 13.35 -13.19 -6.65
N ASP A 473 14.10 -12.87 -5.59
CA ASP A 473 15.42 -12.23 -5.65
C ASP A 473 16.44 -13.15 -6.39
N GLN A 474 16.26 -14.48 -6.34
CA GLN A 474 17.06 -15.47 -7.07
C GLN A 474 16.49 -15.86 -8.45
N ALA A 475 15.27 -15.45 -8.81
CA ALA A 475 14.59 -15.93 -10.00
C ALA A 475 15.25 -15.46 -11.29
N ALA A 476 15.31 -16.34 -12.29
CA ALA A 476 15.80 -16.03 -13.64
C ALA A 476 15.05 -14.88 -14.34
N CYS A 477 13.84 -14.52 -13.90
CA CYS A 477 13.11 -13.36 -14.40
C CYS A 477 13.65 -12.03 -13.84
N VAL A 478 14.02 -11.99 -12.55
CA VAL A 478 14.63 -10.81 -11.91
C VAL A 478 16.09 -10.70 -12.28
N THR A 479 16.87 -11.78 -12.21
CA THR A 479 18.34 -11.68 -12.39
C THR A 479 18.77 -11.26 -13.79
N LYS A 480 18.00 -11.60 -14.83
CA LYS A 480 18.25 -11.21 -16.23
C LYS A 480 18.03 -9.72 -16.52
N SER A 481 16.97 -9.14 -15.97
CA SER A 481 16.53 -7.77 -16.26
C SER A 481 16.87 -6.78 -15.13
N LYS A 482 16.98 -7.28 -13.90
CA LYS A 482 16.91 -6.56 -12.61
C LYS A 482 15.58 -5.85 -12.36
N HIS A 483 14.54 -6.17 -13.13
CA HIS A 483 13.17 -5.67 -12.98
C HIS A 483 12.19 -6.85 -12.88
N TYR A 484 10.92 -6.56 -12.60
CA TYR A 484 9.90 -7.60 -12.34
C TYR A 484 9.04 -7.96 -13.57
N ASP A 485 9.32 -7.38 -14.74
CA ASP A 485 8.57 -7.54 -15.98
C ASP A 485 8.40 -9.00 -16.43
N ASP A 486 9.44 -9.82 -16.30
CA ASP A 486 9.46 -11.18 -16.83
C ASP A 486 8.91 -12.23 -15.84
N CYS A 487 8.63 -11.83 -14.59
CA CYS A 487 8.21 -12.75 -13.54
C CYS A 487 6.73 -13.13 -13.65
N HIS A 488 6.36 -14.29 -13.12
CA HIS A 488 4.97 -14.76 -13.10
C HIS A 488 4.23 -14.11 -11.92
N TRP A 489 3.42 -13.10 -12.23
CA TRP A 489 2.51 -12.44 -11.30
C TRP A 489 1.05 -12.76 -11.65
N VAL A 490 0.19 -12.85 -10.63
CA VAL A 490 -1.18 -13.37 -10.75
C VAL A 490 -2.08 -12.53 -11.67
N TRP A 491 -1.79 -11.23 -11.83
CA TRP A 491 -2.48 -10.40 -12.82
C TRP A 491 -2.21 -10.85 -14.27
N LYS A 492 -1.12 -11.59 -14.55
CA LYS A 492 -0.88 -12.23 -15.85
C LYS A 492 -1.81 -13.42 -16.08
N ASP A 493 -2.16 -14.20 -15.04
CA ASP A 493 -3.17 -15.26 -15.14
C ASP A 493 -4.55 -14.67 -15.42
N PHE A 494 -4.96 -13.65 -14.67
CA PHE A 494 -6.19 -12.92 -14.94
C PHE A 494 -6.21 -12.33 -16.36
N LYS A 495 -5.11 -11.69 -16.81
CA LYS A 495 -5.00 -11.14 -18.15
C LYS A 495 -5.12 -12.21 -19.25
N LYS A 496 -4.46 -13.36 -19.07
CA LYS A 496 -4.56 -14.55 -19.93
C LYS A 496 -5.98 -15.12 -19.96
N SER A 497 -6.71 -15.04 -18.86
CA SER A 497 -8.14 -15.39 -18.75
C SER A 497 -9.11 -14.30 -19.26
N ARG A 498 -8.57 -13.27 -19.94
CA ARG A 498 -9.28 -12.12 -20.56
C ARG A 498 -9.88 -11.11 -19.59
N TYR A 499 -9.29 -10.94 -18.41
CA TYR A 499 -9.64 -9.86 -17.49
C TYR A 499 -8.94 -8.55 -17.88
N VAL A 500 -9.58 -7.41 -17.57
CA VAL A 500 -8.92 -6.10 -17.49
C VAL A 500 -8.18 -5.99 -16.16
N THR A 501 -6.92 -5.54 -16.15
CA THR A 501 -6.11 -5.53 -14.92
C THR A 501 -5.77 -4.11 -14.41
N ALA A 502 -5.83 -3.91 -13.10
CA ALA A 502 -5.42 -2.68 -12.43
C ALA A 502 -4.41 -2.93 -11.30
N TYR A 503 -3.46 -2.01 -11.14
CA TYR A 503 -2.51 -1.98 -10.01
C TYR A 503 -2.26 -0.52 -9.60
N MET A 504 -2.42 -0.23 -8.31
CA MET A 504 -2.43 1.11 -7.72
C MET A 504 -2.00 1.04 -6.25
N GLU A 505 -1.14 1.95 -5.81
CA GLU A 505 -0.71 2.09 -4.41
C GLU A 505 -0.61 3.58 -4.06
N ASP A 506 -0.90 3.95 -2.81
CA ASP A 506 -0.42 5.22 -2.26
C ASP A 506 1.06 5.15 -1.83
N SER A 507 1.64 6.30 -1.44
CA SER A 507 3.02 6.37 -0.96
C SER A 507 4.04 5.81 -1.98
N PRO A 508 4.00 6.22 -3.27
CA PRO A 508 4.67 5.50 -4.36
C PRO A 508 6.20 5.42 -4.25
N TRP A 509 6.85 6.29 -3.46
CA TRP A 509 8.29 6.18 -3.17
C TRP A 509 8.65 4.86 -2.42
N MET A 510 7.68 4.26 -1.72
CA MET A 510 7.82 3.01 -0.98
C MET A 510 6.86 1.89 -1.44
N GLY A 511 6.29 2.03 -2.65
CA GLY A 511 5.43 1.00 -3.25
C GLY A 511 6.11 -0.37 -3.35
N THR A 512 5.31 -1.43 -3.36
CA THR A 512 5.72 -2.83 -3.13
C THR A 512 6.91 -3.26 -3.99
N PHE A 513 7.00 -2.84 -5.25
CA PHE A 513 8.06 -3.24 -6.18
C PHE A 513 9.16 -2.17 -6.35
N HIS A 514 9.16 -1.11 -5.53
CA HIS A 514 9.97 0.09 -5.70
C HIS A 514 10.88 0.42 -4.52
N TYR A 515 10.45 0.16 -3.27
CA TYR A 515 11.31 0.34 -2.11
C TYR A 515 12.54 -0.58 -2.20
N LEU A 516 13.75 0.00 -2.22
CA LEU A 516 15.03 -0.71 -2.45
C LEU A 516 15.01 -1.65 -3.68
N ARG A 517 14.16 -1.36 -4.67
CA ARG A 517 13.95 -2.15 -5.90
C ARG A 517 13.75 -1.23 -7.12
N ARG A 518 13.58 -1.83 -8.31
CA ARG A 518 13.61 -1.12 -9.61
C ARG A 518 12.26 -1.04 -10.33
N GLY A 519 11.18 -1.57 -9.75
CA GLY A 519 9.87 -1.65 -10.40
C GLY A 519 9.91 -2.41 -11.73
N PHE A 520 9.13 -1.93 -12.69
CA PHE A 520 8.95 -2.52 -14.02
C PHE A 520 9.54 -1.63 -15.14
N ILE A 521 9.86 -2.19 -16.30
CA ILE A 521 10.26 -1.46 -17.52
C ILE A 521 9.02 -1.12 -18.36
N GLU A 522 8.08 -2.04 -18.50
CA GLU A 522 6.76 -1.88 -19.12
C GLU A 522 5.67 -1.72 -18.04
N LYS A 523 4.43 -1.33 -18.40
CA LYS A 523 3.37 -1.29 -17.37
C LYS A 523 2.89 -2.71 -17.04
N PRO A 524 2.84 -3.11 -15.75
CA PRO A 524 2.53 -4.49 -15.35
C PRO A 524 1.06 -4.89 -15.60
N THR A 525 0.17 -3.91 -15.71
CA THR A 525 -1.29 -4.05 -15.80
C THR A 525 -1.88 -3.13 -16.88
N ASP A 526 -3.13 -3.36 -17.29
CA ASP A 526 -3.83 -2.50 -18.25
C ASP A 526 -3.94 -1.06 -17.73
N PHE A 527 -4.28 -0.89 -16.45
CA PHE A 527 -4.27 0.38 -15.74
C PHE A 527 -3.23 0.33 -14.62
N TYR A 528 -2.32 1.30 -14.61
CA TYR A 528 -1.24 1.38 -13.63
C TYR A 528 -1.21 2.77 -13.01
N GLY A 529 -1.65 2.88 -11.75
CA GLY A 529 -1.89 4.15 -11.07
C GLY A 529 -0.62 4.90 -10.62
N ARG A 530 0.55 4.27 -10.67
CA ARG A 530 1.83 4.86 -10.20
C ARG A 530 2.13 6.26 -10.78
N PRO A 531 2.00 6.54 -12.10
CA PRO A 531 2.27 7.87 -12.64
C PRO A 531 1.29 8.94 -12.15
N PHE A 532 0.03 8.56 -11.90
CA PHE A 532 -0.97 9.42 -11.29
C PHE A 532 -0.58 9.76 -9.83
N MET A 533 -0.23 8.76 -9.01
CA MET A 533 0.12 9.00 -7.60
C MET A 533 1.42 9.79 -7.42
N MET A 534 2.44 9.53 -8.24
CA MET A 534 3.69 10.34 -8.21
C MET A 534 3.41 11.81 -8.56
N ALA A 535 2.52 12.09 -9.50
CA ALA A 535 2.11 13.45 -9.83
C ALA A 535 1.20 14.08 -8.76
N SER A 536 0.27 13.30 -8.20
CA SER A 536 -0.66 13.76 -7.17
C SER A 536 0.08 14.16 -5.88
N GLU A 537 0.97 13.31 -5.36
CA GLU A 537 1.77 13.65 -4.18
C GLU A 537 2.73 14.81 -4.45
N LYS A 538 3.30 14.92 -5.66
CA LYS A 538 4.15 16.07 -6.03
C LYS A 538 3.39 17.41 -6.07
N GLU A 539 2.23 17.46 -6.72
CA GLU A 539 1.56 18.72 -7.05
C GLU A 539 0.54 19.17 -5.99
N ILE A 540 -0.06 18.21 -5.28
CA ILE A 540 -1.13 18.45 -4.29
C ILE A 540 -0.94 17.65 -2.99
N GLY A 541 0.22 17.05 -2.74
CA GLY A 541 0.54 16.37 -1.48
C GLY A 541 0.39 17.30 -0.27
N GLY A 542 -0.49 16.92 0.66
CA GLY A 542 -0.81 17.70 1.87
C GLY A 542 0.05 17.31 3.08
N PRO A 543 -0.49 17.42 4.31
CA PRO A 543 0.19 16.93 5.52
C PRO A 543 0.64 15.47 5.39
N GLY A 544 1.76 15.13 6.03
CA GLY A 544 2.43 13.84 5.87
C GLY A 544 3.54 13.64 6.91
N ASN A 545 4.44 12.71 6.62
CA ASN A 545 5.64 12.44 7.41
C ASN A 545 6.87 12.28 6.47
N SER A 546 8.00 11.75 6.97
CA SER A 546 9.21 11.50 6.15
C SER A 546 9.10 10.28 5.21
N ARG A 547 7.87 9.83 4.93
CA ARG A 547 7.50 8.69 4.08
C ARG A 547 6.26 8.96 3.22
N GLY A 548 5.98 10.22 2.89
CA GLY A 548 4.89 10.59 1.98
C GLY A 548 3.72 11.29 2.66
N HIS A 549 2.62 11.44 1.91
CA HIS A 549 1.52 12.34 2.24
C HIS A 549 0.24 11.60 2.68
N TYR A 550 -0.32 12.02 3.81
CA TYR A 550 -1.62 11.54 4.30
C TYR A 550 -2.78 12.09 3.47
N CYS A 551 -2.58 13.23 2.80
CA CYS A 551 -3.58 13.92 1.99
C CYS A 551 -3.10 14.14 0.56
N GLN A 552 -4.02 14.10 -0.39
CA GLN A 552 -3.87 14.59 -1.76
C GLN A 552 -4.96 15.63 -2.02
N GLY A 553 -4.58 16.88 -2.21
CA GLY A 553 -5.50 18.01 -2.26
C GLY A 553 -6.33 18.12 -0.98
N ASN A 554 -7.64 18.01 -1.12
CA ASN A 554 -8.61 18.09 -0.02
C ASN A 554 -9.11 16.71 0.50
N VAL A 555 -8.54 15.59 0.04
CA VAL A 555 -8.92 14.23 0.47
C VAL A 555 -7.74 13.44 1.06
N LEU A 556 -8.01 12.41 1.87
CA LEU A 556 -6.98 11.49 2.38
C LEU A 556 -6.46 10.56 1.26
N SER A 557 -5.16 10.27 1.26
CA SER A 557 -4.49 9.46 0.23
C SER A 557 -5.08 8.05 0.11
N ILE A 558 -5.39 7.41 1.25
CA ILE A 558 -6.12 6.14 1.32
C ILE A 558 -7.50 6.18 0.64
N LYS A 559 -8.21 7.32 0.71
CA LYS A 559 -9.49 7.49 0.03
C LYS A 559 -9.32 7.59 -1.49
N VAL A 560 -8.21 8.16 -1.97
CA VAL A 560 -7.92 8.20 -3.41
C VAL A 560 -7.74 6.78 -3.98
N VAL A 561 -7.09 5.88 -3.24
CA VAL A 561 -6.95 4.46 -3.62
C VAL A 561 -8.32 3.74 -3.66
N GLN A 562 -9.17 3.98 -2.66
CA GLN A 562 -10.54 3.46 -2.61
C GLN A 562 -11.42 4.01 -3.76
N ASP A 563 -11.38 5.32 -4.03
CA ASP A 563 -12.13 5.96 -5.11
C ASP A 563 -11.68 5.44 -6.48
N TYR A 564 -10.36 5.24 -6.67
CA TYR A 564 -9.79 4.65 -7.88
C TYR A 564 -10.30 3.22 -8.11
N ALA A 565 -10.37 2.39 -7.06
CA ALA A 565 -10.92 1.05 -7.12
C ALA A 565 -12.44 1.05 -7.43
N LEU A 566 -13.19 1.98 -6.84
CA LEU A 566 -14.63 2.15 -7.06
C LEU A 566 -14.95 2.58 -8.50
N GLU A 567 -14.21 3.55 -9.05
CA GLU A 567 -14.43 4.03 -10.42
C GLU A 567 -13.90 3.05 -11.47
N PHE A 568 -12.87 2.26 -11.16
CA PHE A 568 -12.46 1.11 -11.96
C PHE A 568 -13.58 0.06 -12.04
N ALA A 569 -14.12 -0.36 -10.89
CA ALA A 569 -15.23 -1.32 -10.81
C ALA A 569 -16.49 -0.81 -11.54
N ARG A 570 -16.83 0.47 -11.36
CA ARG A 570 -17.93 1.15 -12.07
C ARG A 570 -17.71 1.16 -13.58
N THR A 571 -16.52 1.54 -14.04
CA THR A 571 -16.20 1.62 -15.46
C THR A 571 -16.26 0.24 -16.11
N PHE A 572 -15.66 -0.77 -15.49
CA PHE A 572 -15.57 -2.13 -16.05
C PHE A 572 -16.76 -3.04 -15.68
N HIS A 573 -17.86 -2.49 -15.17
CA HIS A 573 -19.13 -3.21 -15.04
C HIS A 573 -19.50 -3.92 -16.36
N GLY A 574 -19.90 -5.20 -16.26
CA GLY A 574 -20.15 -6.08 -17.43
C GLY A 574 -18.88 -6.55 -18.16
N THR A 575 -17.69 -6.47 -17.55
CA THR A 575 -16.42 -6.96 -18.13
C THR A 575 -15.56 -7.53 -17.00
N PRO A 576 -15.08 -8.79 -17.06
CA PRO A 576 -14.23 -9.36 -16.01
C PRO A 576 -13.01 -8.48 -15.72
N TYR A 577 -12.80 -8.11 -14.45
CA TYR A 577 -11.66 -7.29 -14.03
C TYR A 577 -10.95 -7.83 -12.78
N PHE A 578 -9.63 -7.62 -12.72
CA PHE A 578 -8.77 -7.88 -11.56
C PHE A 578 -8.13 -6.55 -11.14
N GLY A 579 -8.15 -6.23 -9.85
CA GLY A 579 -7.48 -5.04 -9.32
C GLY A 579 -6.75 -5.30 -8.02
N PHE A 580 -5.50 -4.84 -7.93
CA PHE A 580 -4.73 -4.76 -6.70
C PHE A 580 -4.59 -3.29 -6.28
N PHE A 581 -5.15 -2.96 -5.12
CA PHE A 581 -5.19 -1.60 -4.57
C PHE A 581 -4.62 -1.63 -3.14
N TRP A 582 -3.55 -0.88 -2.89
CA TRP A 582 -2.84 -0.91 -1.60
C TRP A 582 -2.69 0.48 -0.98
N SER A 583 -2.81 0.55 0.34
CA SER A 583 -2.59 1.79 1.10
C SER A 583 -1.66 1.58 2.29
N ALA A 584 -0.62 2.41 2.36
CA ALA A 584 0.38 2.45 3.42
C ALA A 584 0.43 3.81 4.14
N SER A 585 -0.07 4.87 3.49
CA SER A 585 0.04 6.28 3.88
C SER A 585 -0.29 6.56 5.34
N LEU A 586 -1.40 6.03 5.87
CA LEU A 586 -1.79 6.21 7.26
C LEU A 586 -1.10 5.22 8.22
N THR A 587 -0.88 3.97 7.82
CA THR A 587 -0.68 2.86 8.76
C THR A 587 0.76 2.44 8.99
N HIS A 588 1.64 2.53 7.97
CA HIS A 588 2.98 1.92 7.99
C HIS A 588 3.88 2.37 9.18
N ASP A 589 3.63 3.56 9.77
CA ASP A 589 4.35 4.03 10.97
C ASP A 589 3.46 4.17 12.23
N HIS A 590 2.16 3.89 12.13
CA HIS A 590 1.18 4.40 13.11
C HIS A 590 0.01 3.44 13.39
N LEU A 591 0.19 2.60 14.42
CA LEU A 591 -0.82 1.70 15.01
C LEU A 591 -2.24 2.30 15.14
N ASN A 592 -2.35 3.59 15.46
CA ASN A 592 -3.63 4.26 15.74
C ASN A 592 -4.23 5.05 14.57
N LEU A 593 -3.47 5.40 13.52
CA LEU A 593 -4.02 6.21 12.42
C LEU A 593 -5.00 5.43 11.53
N LEU A 594 -5.01 4.10 11.59
CA LEU A 594 -6.02 3.25 10.95
C LEU A 594 -7.46 3.67 11.31
N HIS A 595 -7.69 4.23 12.50
CA HIS A 595 -9.00 4.72 12.94
C HIS A 595 -9.57 5.83 12.03
N LEU A 596 -8.72 6.57 11.31
CA LEU A 596 -9.15 7.60 10.37
C LEU A 596 -9.63 7.02 9.02
N ALA A 597 -9.50 5.71 8.81
CA ALA A 597 -9.93 5.03 7.58
C ALA A 597 -11.27 4.30 7.71
N ASP A 598 -11.81 4.08 8.92
CA ASP A 598 -13.02 3.25 9.13
C ASP A 598 -14.24 3.78 8.37
N ASP A 599 -14.56 5.07 8.56
CA ASP A 599 -15.68 5.70 7.85
C ASP A 599 -15.46 5.72 6.32
N HIS A 600 -14.21 5.75 5.84
CA HIS A 600 -13.90 5.75 4.41
C HIS A 600 -13.96 4.34 3.78
N TYR A 601 -13.43 3.31 4.44
CA TYR A 601 -13.60 1.93 4.00
C TYR A 601 -15.06 1.49 4.07
N PHE A 602 -15.79 1.82 5.14
CA PHE A 602 -17.23 1.60 5.25
C PHE A 602 -18.00 2.26 4.10
N GLN A 603 -17.76 3.55 3.83
CA GLN A 603 -18.37 4.26 2.69
C GLN A 603 -18.00 3.64 1.33
N TYR A 604 -16.74 3.24 1.14
CA TYR A 604 -16.29 2.55 -0.08
C TYR A 604 -17.08 1.26 -0.31
N LEU A 605 -17.22 0.42 0.71
CA LEU A 605 -17.97 -0.84 0.63
C LEU A 605 -19.45 -0.60 0.34
N GLN A 606 -20.09 0.36 1.04
CA GLN A 606 -21.47 0.76 0.77
C GLN A 606 -21.67 1.26 -0.68
N GLN A 607 -20.71 2.00 -1.24
CA GLN A 607 -20.80 2.47 -2.63
C GLN A 607 -20.57 1.34 -3.64
N MET A 608 -19.67 0.39 -3.36
CA MET A 608 -19.46 -0.82 -4.15
C MET A 608 -20.71 -1.70 -4.20
N ASP A 609 -21.42 -1.82 -3.08
CA ASP A 609 -22.69 -2.52 -2.98
C ASP A 609 -23.81 -1.77 -3.73
N LYS A 610 -23.97 -0.47 -3.46
CA LYS A 610 -24.99 0.40 -4.06
C LYS A 610 -24.93 0.49 -5.59
N ILE A 611 -23.75 0.39 -6.21
CA ILE A 611 -23.61 0.35 -7.69
C ILE A 611 -23.72 -1.08 -8.25
N GLY A 612 -24.00 -2.08 -7.43
CA GLY A 612 -24.07 -3.48 -7.81
C GLY A 612 -22.73 -4.14 -8.14
N ALA A 613 -21.59 -3.50 -7.86
CA ALA A 613 -20.28 -4.06 -8.19
C ALA A 613 -19.96 -5.31 -7.36
N LEU A 614 -20.43 -5.37 -6.11
CA LEU A 614 -20.28 -6.58 -5.27
C LEU A 614 -21.02 -7.80 -5.83
N ASN A 615 -22.11 -7.62 -6.59
CA ASN A 615 -22.91 -8.72 -7.16
C ASN A 615 -22.09 -9.66 -8.06
N ASN A 616 -20.93 -9.25 -8.59
CA ASN A 616 -20.04 -10.12 -9.35
C ASN A 616 -18.57 -10.02 -8.92
N THR A 617 -18.27 -9.68 -7.66
CA THR A 617 -16.88 -9.46 -7.21
C THR A 617 -16.50 -10.35 -6.03
N ALA A 618 -15.43 -11.14 -6.18
CA ALA A 618 -14.64 -11.62 -5.04
C ALA A 618 -13.83 -10.45 -4.49
N LEU A 619 -14.13 -10.02 -3.27
CA LEU A 619 -13.41 -8.95 -2.59
C LEU A 619 -12.57 -9.54 -1.45
N PHE A 620 -11.25 -9.46 -1.62
CA PHE A 620 -10.27 -9.76 -0.59
C PHE A 620 -9.93 -8.45 0.13
N PHE A 621 -10.39 -8.29 1.36
CA PHE A 621 -9.98 -7.20 2.24
C PHE A 621 -8.84 -7.71 3.13
N VAL A 622 -7.62 -7.19 2.98
CA VAL A 622 -6.40 -7.86 3.47
C VAL A 622 -5.37 -6.94 4.13
N SER A 623 -4.47 -7.53 4.92
CA SER A 623 -3.21 -6.93 5.31
C SER A 623 -2.03 -7.90 5.17
N ASP A 624 -0.82 -7.37 5.13
CA ASP A 624 0.45 -8.08 4.92
C ASP A 624 1.12 -8.54 6.22
N HIS A 625 1.08 -7.71 7.26
CA HIS A 625 1.58 -7.95 8.61
C HIS A 625 0.96 -6.93 9.59
N GLY A 626 1.17 -7.10 10.90
CA GLY A 626 0.81 -6.05 11.87
C GLY A 626 1.91 -4.98 12.04
N MET A 627 1.83 -4.19 13.12
CA MET A 627 2.78 -3.10 13.36
C MET A 627 4.19 -3.64 13.73
N ARG A 628 5.15 -3.53 12.80
CA ARG A 628 6.51 -4.07 12.92
C ARG A 628 7.41 -3.47 14.01
N TRP A 629 7.10 -2.28 14.51
CA TRP A 629 7.95 -1.57 15.48
C TRP A 629 7.18 -0.63 16.41
N GLY A 630 7.86 -0.18 17.47
CA GLY A 630 7.31 0.73 18.48
C GLY A 630 6.89 -0.01 19.75
N GLY A 631 6.41 0.73 20.76
CA GLY A 631 6.20 0.21 22.11
C GLY A 631 5.31 -1.04 22.22
N ILE A 632 4.36 -1.22 21.31
CA ILE A 632 3.53 -2.44 21.27
C ILE A 632 4.36 -3.71 21.00
N ARG A 633 5.44 -3.63 20.21
CA ARG A 633 6.25 -4.81 19.87
C ARG A 633 7.16 -5.31 20.98
N SER A 634 7.38 -4.55 22.05
CA SER A 634 8.03 -5.05 23.28
C SER A 634 7.03 -5.76 24.21
N THR A 635 6.02 -6.43 23.64
CA THR A 635 5.02 -7.23 24.37
C THR A 635 4.71 -8.50 23.57
N TYR A 636 4.43 -9.61 24.27
CA TYR A 636 4.05 -10.88 23.65
C TYR A 636 2.82 -10.75 22.73
N ILE A 637 1.80 -10.01 23.17
CA ILE A 637 0.58 -9.76 22.39
C ILE A 637 0.90 -8.97 21.12
N GLY A 638 1.70 -7.91 21.21
CA GLY A 638 2.12 -7.14 20.04
C GLY A 638 2.99 -7.94 19.06
N MET A 639 3.75 -8.92 19.55
CA MET A 639 4.50 -9.87 18.72
C MET A 639 3.59 -10.86 17.98
N LEU A 640 2.57 -11.43 18.65
CA LEU A 640 1.57 -12.29 18.00
C LEU A 640 0.71 -11.50 16.99
N GLU A 641 0.21 -10.32 17.38
CA GLU A 641 -0.54 -9.45 16.47
C GLU A 641 0.24 -9.10 15.19
N GLU A 642 1.55 -8.89 15.31
CA GLU A 642 2.39 -8.56 14.17
C GLU A 642 2.52 -9.72 13.16
N ARG A 643 2.32 -10.96 13.62
CA ARG A 643 2.29 -12.19 12.81
C ARG A 643 0.91 -12.57 12.28
N LEU A 644 -0.15 -11.94 12.81
CA LEU A 644 -1.56 -12.23 12.51
C LEU A 644 -2.28 -11.01 11.88
N PRO A 645 -1.96 -10.65 10.61
CA PRO A 645 -2.78 -9.75 9.80
C PRO A 645 -4.15 -10.38 9.46
N TYR A 646 -5.05 -9.59 8.89
CA TYR A 646 -6.37 -10.08 8.47
C TYR A 646 -6.44 -10.46 6.99
N VAL A 647 -7.30 -11.43 6.68
CA VAL A 647 -7.89 -11.65 5.36
C VAL A 647 -9.39 -11.89 5.56
N VAL A 648 -10.21 -10.97 5.04
CA VAL A 648 -11.68 -11.07 5.05
C VAL A 648 -12.15 -11.17 3.61
N LEU A 649 -12.69 -12.33 3.23
CA LEU A 649 -13.08 -12.66 1.86
C LEU A 649 -14.60 -12.61 1.68
N TYR A 650 -15.07 -11.65 0.89
CA TYR A 650 -16.44 -11.59 0.39
C TYR A 650 -16.57 -12.28 -0.97
N LEU A 651 -17.68 -13.02 -1.14
CA LEU A 651 -18.13 -13.62 -2.40
C LEU A 651 -19.62 -13.32 -2.56
N PRO A 652 -20.16 -13.08 -3.78
CA PRO A 652 -21.56 -12.73 -3.95
C PRO A 652 -22.51 -13.91 -3.63
N PRO A 653 -23.76 -13.65 -3.19
CA PRO A 653 -24.70 -14.70 -2.78
C PRO A 653 -24.95 -15.79 -3.82
N TRP A 654 -24.96 -15.46 -5.12
CA TRP A 654 -25.13 -16.46 -6.19
C TRP A 654 -23.95 -17.45 -6.25
N PHE A 655 -22.73 -17.01 -5.96
CA PHE A 655 -21.56 -17.88 -5.92
C PHE A 655 -21.67 -18.85 -4.75
N ARG A 656 -22.03 -18.34 -3.56
CA ARG A 656 -22.24 -19.17 -2.34
C ARG A 656 -23.32 -20.24 -2.55
N LYS A 657 -24.37 -19.93 -3.31
CA LYS A 657 -25.46 -20.85 -3.64
C LYS A 657 -25.09 -21.84 -4.76
N LYS A 658 -24.37 -21.40 -5.81
CA LYS A 658 -24.03 -22.26 -6.96
C LYS A 658 -22.82 -23.17 -6.68
N TYR A 659 -21.76 -22.60 -6.11
CA TYR A 659 -20.50 -23.30 -5.83
C TYR A 659 -20.41 -23.59 -4.32
N HIS A 660 -21.47 -24.24 -3.81
CA HIS A 660 -21.70 -24.41 -2.37
C HIS A 660 -20.51 -25.08 -1.66
N GLN A 661 -20.03 -26.21 -2.17
CA GLN A 661 -18.86 -26.93 -1.61
C GLN A 661 -17.59 -26.05 -1.51
N ALA A 662 -17.34 -25.19 -2.49
CA ALA A 662 -16.21 -24.26 -2.46
C ALA A 662 -16.38 -23.18 -1.37
N TYR A 663 -17.62 -22.75 -1.11
CA TYR A 663 -17.94 -21.81 -0.03
C TYR A 663 -17.95 -22.49 1.36
N GLU A 664 -18.46 -23.71 1.47
CA GLU A 664 -18.40 -24.53 2.69
C GLU A 664 -16.95 -24.79 3.11
N HIS A 665 -16.06 -25.13 2.16
CA HIS A 665 -14.64 -25.23 2.43
C HIS A 665 -14.06 -23.91 2.96
N LEU A 666 -14.35 -22.76 2.32
CA LEU A 666 -13.90 -21.44 2.80
C LEU A 666 -14.37 -21.16 4.24
N VAL A 667 -15.63 -21.46 4.56
CA VAL A 667 -16.18 -21.29 5.93
C VAL A 667 -15.53 -22.26 6.92
N SER A 668 -15.25 -23.50 6.52
CA SER A 668 -14.50 -24.46 7.36
C SER A 668 -13.06 -24.01 7.61
N ASN A 669 -12.47 -23.29 6.64
CA ASN A 669 -11.10 -22.78 6.67
C ASN A 669 -10.93 -21.56 7.60
N THR A 670 -12.01 -20.91 8.06
CA THR A 670 -12.00 -19.83 9.08
C THR A 670 -11.17 -20.19 10.32
N HIS A 671 -11.23 -21.45 10.75
CA HIS A 671 -10.57 -21.98 11.94
C HIS A 671 -9.43 -22.97 11.59
N ARG A 672 -8.70 -22.68 10.51
CA ARG A 672 -7.51 -23.42 10.05
C ARG A 672 -6.29 -22.51 10.01
N LEU A 673 -5.09 -23.11 10.12
CA LEU A 673 -3.85 -22.41 9.81
C LEU A 673 -3.77 -22.15 8.31
N THR A 674 -3.84 -20.87 7.93
CA THR A 674 -3.75 -20.41 6.54
C THR A 674 -2.60 -19.43 6.38
N SER A 675 -2.03 -19.37 5.18
CA SER A 675 -0.91 -18.49 4.86
C SER A 675 -1.05 -17.82 3.49
N ASN A 676 -0.16 -16.88 3.21
CA ASN A 676 -0.12 -16.09 1.99
C ASN A 676 -0.17 -16.93 0.69
N PHE A 677 0.35 -18.17 0.72
CA PHE A 677 0.32 -19.09 -0.43
C PHE A 677 -1.06 -19.70 -0.72
N ASP A 678 -1.92 -19.82 0.29
CA ASP A 678 -3.30 -20.31 0.12
C ASP A 678 -4.16 -19.28 -0.59
N VAL A 679 -3.92 -17.99 -0.32
CA VAL A 679 -4.53 -16.87 -1.03
C VAL A 679 -4.14 -16.90 -2.51
N TYR A 680 -2.86 -17.13 -2.83
CA TYR A 680 -2.40 -17.26 -4.23
C TYR A 680 -3.08 -18.42 -4.99
N GLU A 681 -3.15 -19.63 -4.41
CA GLU A 681 -3.88 -20.74 -5.06
C GLU A 681 -5.38 -20.46 -5.20
N THR A 682 -5.96 -19.63 -4.33
CA THR A 682 -7.36 -19.15 -4.45
C THR A 682 -7.53 -18.11 -5.56
N LEU A 683 -6.56 -17.21 -5.75
CA LEU A 683 -6.56 -16.27 -6.87
C LEU A 683 -6.36 -17.01 -8.21
N LEU A 684 -5.55 -18.07 -8.25
CA LEU A 684 -5.45 -18.96 -9.41
C LEU A 684 -6.75 -19.74 -9.66
N ASP A 685 -7.45 -20.21 -8.62
CA ASP A 685 -8.79 -20.81 -8.77
C ASP A 685 -9.78 -19.83 -9.40
N LEU A 686 -9.79 -18.57 -8.98
CA LEU A 686 -10.63 -17.51 -9.53
C LEU A 686 -10.25 -17.19 -10.99
N ALA A 687 -8.96 -17.02 -11.28
CA ALA A 687 -8.48 -16.70 -12.62
C ALA A 687 -8.77 -17.81 -13.65
N TYR A 688 -8.69 -19.08 -13.24
CA TYR A 688 -8.85 -20.23 -14.13
C TYR A 688 -10.20 -20.96 -14.01
N GLY A 689 -11.08 -20.56 -13.09
CA GLY A 689 -12.39 -21.18 -12.89
C GLY A 689 -12.36 -22.53 -12.17
N ARG A 690 -11.26 -22.89 -11.49
CA ARG A 690 -11.06 -24.24 -10.91
C ARG A 690 -12.09 -24.58 -9.82
N PHE A 691 -12.66 -23.57 -9.16
CA PHE A 691 -13.76 -23.70 -8.19
C PHE A 691 -15.04 -24.36 -8.75
N ALA A 692 -15.19 -24.43 -10.08
CA ALA A 692 -16.38 -25.00 -10.74
C ALA A 692 -16.25 -26.49 -11.09
N ASP A 693 -15.11 -27.11 -10.82
CA ASP A 693 -14.87 -28.55 -10.98
C ASP A 693 -15.05 -29.24 -9.60
N PRO A 694 -16.12 -30.03 -9.39
CA PRO A 694 -16.37 -30.70 -8.11
C PRO A 694 -15.29 -31.72 -7.75
N ALA A 695 -14.66 -32.38 -8.74
CA ALA A 695 -13.59 -33.34 -8.48
C ALA A 695 -12.33 -32.62 -8.00
N TYR A 696 -12.00 -31.47 -8.58
CA TYR A 696 -10.92 -30.61 -8.06
C TYR A 696 -11.23 -30.09 -6.65
N VAL A 697 -12.44 -29.55 -6.43
CA VAL A 697 -12.87 -28.97 -5.14
C VAL A 697 -12.86 -30.01 -4.01
N THR A 698 -13.36 -31.22 -4.27
CA THR A 698 -13.43 -32.30 -3.26
C THR A 698 -12.14 -33.12 -3.13
N SER A 699 -11.24 -33.11 -4.12
CA SER A 699 -9.96 -33.84 -4.03
C SER A 699 -9.13 -33.40 -2.82
N THR A 700 -8.48 -34.36 -2.15
CA THR A 700 -7.59 -34.09 -1.02
C THR A 700 -6.40 -33.20 -1.45
N PRO A 701 -6.09 -32.10 -0.74
CA PRO A 701 -4.87 -31.35 -0.99
C PRO A 701 -3.61 -32.15 -0.65
N SER A 702 -2.58 -32.07 -1.49
CA SER A 702 -1.29 -32.70 -1.17
C SER A 702 -0.55 -31.89 -0.12
N ARG A 703 -0.07 -32.55 0.94
CA ARG A 703 0.81 -31.96 1.98
C ARG A 703 2.14 -31.46 1.42
N THR A 704 2.51 -31.87 0.20
CA THR A 704 3.71 -31.40 -0.53
C THR A 704 3.47 -30.15 -1.38
N LYS A 705 2.23 -29.65 -1.50
CA LYS A 705 1.98 -28.38 -2.17
C LYS A 705 2.25 -27.20 -1.24
N ARG A 706 2.78 -26.12 -1.83
CA ARG A 706 3.16 -24.89 -1.13
C ARG A 706 1.99 -24.16 -0.47
N GLY A 707 0.85 -24.15 -1.15
CA GLY A 707 -0.42 -23.62 -0.66
C GLY A 707 -1.57 -24.53 -1.04
N THR A 708 -2.71 -24.32 -0.42
CA THR A 708 -3.99 -24.96 -0.74
C THR A 708 -5.04 -23.87 -0.91
N SER A 709 -5.77 -23.86 -2.02
CA SER A 709 -6.86 -22.89 -2.20
C SER A 709 -7.87 -22.98 -1.06
N LEU A 710 -8.34 -21.83 -0.60
CA LEU A 710 -9.39 -21.66 0.40
C LEU A 710 -10.73 -22.29 -0.03
N PHE A 711 -10.93 -22.59 -1.32
CA PHE A 711 -12.08 -23.35 -1.83
C PHE A 711 -11.96 -24.87 -1.64
N ARG A 712 -10.89 -25.34 -1.00
CA ARG A 712 -10.62 -26.76 -0.71
C ARG A 712 -10.34 -26.92 0.79
N ASN A 713 -10.69 -28.06 1.37
CA ASN A 713 -10.56 -28.33 2.81
C ASN A 713 -9.08 -28.30 3.25
N ILE A 714 -8.68 -27.28 4.01
CA ILE A 714 -7.32 -27.18 4.57
C ILE A 714 -7.25 -28.07 5.83
N LEU A 715 -6.18 -28.88 5.91
CA LEU A 715 -6.03 -29.89 6.95
C LEU A 715 -6.11 -29.28 8.35
N TRP A 716 -6.89 -29.92 9.22
CA TRP A 716 -7.19 -29.44 10.57
C TRP A 716 -5.96 -29.38 11.49
N ASN A 717 -4.99 -30.27 11.26
CA ASN A 717 -3.72 -30.39 11.97
C ASN A 717 -2.53 -29.98 11.08
N ARG A 718 -2.70 -28.97 10.23
CA ARG A 718 -1.61 -28.41 9.42
C ARG A 718 -0.62 -27.65 10.30
N SER A 719 0.65 -28.02 10.23
CA SER A 719 1.76 -27.31 10.90
C SER A 719 2.22 -26.06 10.14
N CYS A 720 2.96 -25.16 10.80
CA CYS A 720 3.60 -24.01 10.15
C CYS A 720 4.50 -24.42 8.96
N ALA A 721 5.20 -25.57 9.04
CA ALA A 721 6.04 -26.07 7.95
C ALA A 721 5.20 -26.39 6.70
N GLU A 722 4.06 -27.06 6.85
CA GLU A 722 3.11 -27.37 5.76
C GLU A 722 2.31 -26.15 5.27
N ALA A 723 2.32 -25.07 6.05
CA ALA A 723 1.82 -23.76 5.63
C ALA A 723 2.91 -22.88 4.97
N ASN A 724 4.15 -23.39 4.87
CA ASN A 724 5.33 -22.65 4.42
C ASN A 724 5.55 -21.33 5.20
N ILE A 725 5.18 -21.34 6.49
CA ILE A 725 5.44 -20.28 7.47
C ILE A 725 6.81 -20.56 8.13
N PRO A 726 7.82 -19.69 7.98
CA PRO A 726 9.10 -19.85 8.68
C PRO A 726 8.90 -19.83 10.19
N THR A 727 9.66 -20.63 10.94
CA THR A 727 9.48 -20.80 12.40
C THR A 727 9.48 -19.47 13.17
N HIS A 728 10.31 -18.50 12.75
CA HIS A 728 10.36 -17.16 13.34
C HIS A 728 9.05 -16.35 13.21
N PHE A 729 8.20 -16.62 12.21
CA PHE A 729 6.89 -15.97 12.03
C PHE A 729 5.70 -16.85 12.41
N CYS A 730 5.95 -18.08 12.85
CA CYS A 730 4.92 -19.01 13.29
C CYS A 730 4.26 -18.49 14.58
N SER A 731 2.92 -18.39 14.60
CA SER A 731 2.12 -18.02 15.80
C SER A 731 1.55 -19.24 16.52
N CYS A 732 1.74 -20.44 15.98
CA CYS A 732 1.25 -21.72 16.50
C CYS A 732 2.00 -22.24 17.76
N GLN A 733 2.95 -21.48 18.31
CA GLN A 733 3.89 -21.95 19.32
C GLN A 733 3.51 -21.49 20.73
N ASP A 734 3.11 -22.44 21.56
CA ASP A 734 2.97 -22.23 23.00
C ASP A 734 4.36 -21.97 23.63
N THR A 735 4.49 -20.85 24.35
CA THR A 735 5.77 -20.39 24.93
C THR A 735 5.55 -19.84 26.34
N HIS A 736 6.48 -20.12 27.26
CA HIS A 736 6.54 -19.47 28.58
C HIS A 736 7.69 -18.47 28.64
N GLU A 737 7.60 -17.52 29.57
CA GLU A 737 8.66 -16.52 29.81
C GLU A 737 9.82 -17.16 30.57
N LEU A 738 11.04 -16.79 30.19
CA LEU A 738 12.25 -17.21 30.90
C LEU A 738 12.61 -16.19 31.97
N THR A 739 13.17 -16.68 33.07
CA THR A 739 13.81 -15.87 34.10
C THR A 739 15.32 -15.76 33.84
N GLU A 740 16.05 -14.96 34.61
CA GLU A 740 17.48 -14.72 34.37
C GLU A 740 18.36 -15.94 34.75
N GLU A 741 17.78 -16.93 35.44
CA GLU A 741 18.43 -18.16 35.88
C GLU A 741 18.38 -19.33 34.87
N ASP A 742 17.74 -19.18 33.69
CA ASP A 742 17.79 -20.22 32.65
C ASP A 742 19.23 -20.33 32.08
N PRO A 743 19.89 -21.50 32.19
CA PRO A 743 21.31 -21.63 31.88
C PRO A 743 21.63 -21.47 30.39
N TYR A 744 20.63 -21.53 29.51
CA TYR A 744 20.78 -21.37 28.07
C TYR A 744 20.48 -19.95 27.60
N LEU A 745 19.92 -19.07 28.46
CA LEU A 745 19.56 -17.71 28.09
C LEU A 745 20.77 -16.85 27.68
N VAL A 746 21.84 -16.87 28.48
CA VAL A 746 23.08 -16.12 28.18
C VAL A 746 23.83 -16.73 26.99
N PRO A 747 24.09 -18.05 26.92
CA PRO A 747 24.66 -18.68 25.73
C PRO A 747 23.88 -18.41 24.43
N ALA A 748 22.54 -18.43 24.46
CA ALA A 748 21.72 -18.10 23.30
C ALA A 748 21.85 -16.64 22.85
N ALA A 749 22.01 -15.72 23.81
CA ALA A 749 22.17 -14.29 23.55
C ALA A 749 23.57 -13.96 23.01
N ASP A 750 24.62 -14.48 23.63
CA ASP A 750 26.01 -14.26 23.19
C ASP A 750 26.26 -14.95 21.84
N ARG A 751 25.77 -16.17 21.64
CA ARG A 751 25.89 -16.84 20.33
C ARG A 751 25.08 -16.15 19.23
N PHE A 752 23.99 -15.47 19.57
CA PHE A 752 23.27 -14.60 18.63
C PHE A 752 24.07 -13.34 18.28
N LEU A 753 24.76 -12.74 19.25
CA LEU A 753 25.64 -11.59 19.04
C LEU A 753 26.77 -11.92 18.05
N ASP A 754 27.45 -13.07 18.25
CA ASP A 754 28.44 -13.61 17.29
C ASP A 754 27.87 -13.70 15.87
N MET A 755 26.74 -14.40 15.70
CA MET A 755 26.17 -14.68 14.39
C MET A 755 25.73 -13.41 13.63
N ILE A 756 25.45 -12.31 14.33
CA ILE A 756 25.18 -11.01 13.72
C ILE A 756 26.49 -10.27 13.38
N ASN A 757 27.49 -10.33 14.25
CA ASN A 757 28.81 -9.76 13.99
C ASN A 757 29.51 -10.44 12.79
N ASP A 758 29.42 -11.77 12.67
CA ASP A 758 29.87 -12.56 11.52
C ASP A 758 29.19 -12.10 10.21
N GLN A 759 27.86 -11.90 10.24
CA GLN A 759 27.10 -11.41 9.08
C GLN A 759 27.47 -9.97 8.68
N LEU A 760 27.90 -9.15 9.64
CA LEU A 760 28.33 -7.76 9.41
C LEU A 760 29.83 -7.61 9.13
N LEU A 761 30.64 -8.66 9.33
CA LEU A 761 32.10 -8.63 9.13
C LEU A 761 32.53 -8.19 7.72
N PRO A 762 31.84 -8.56 6.61
CA PRO A 762 32.16 -8.05 5.28
C PRO A 762 31.80 -6.58 5.04
N TYR A 763 31.06 -5.95 5.96
CA TYR A 763 30.44 -4.62 5.78
C TYR A 763 31.08 -3.62 6.74
N SER A 764 32.32 -3.24 6.46
CA SER A 764 33.15 -2.38 7.32
C SER A 764 32.54 -1.02 7.68
N GLN A 765 31.52 -0.55 6.95
CA GLN A 765 30.74 0.66 7.25
C GLN A 765 29.76 0.51 8.44
N CYS A 766 29.40 -0.72 8.79
CA CYS A 766 28.57 -1.06 9.94
C CYS A 766 29.43 -1.18 11.20
N GLU A 767 28.87 -0.85 12.35
CA GLU A 767 29.47 -1.16 13.65
C GLU A 767 29.46 -2.66 13.90
N GLN A 768 30.46 -3.09 14.69
CA GLN A 768 30.51 -4.40 15.32
C GLN A 768 29.96 -4.25 16.74
N PHE A 769 29.07 -5.14 17.15
CA PHE A 769 28.38 -5.02 18.44
C PHE A 769 29.20 -5.69 19.54
N THR A 770 29.52 -4.92 20.58
CA THR A 770 30.38 -5.37 21.70
C THR A 770 29.57 -5.83 22.92
N LYS A 771 28.26 -5.61 22.92
CA LYS A 771 27.37 -6.05 24.00
C LYS A 771 25.95 -6.29 23.49
N ILE A 772 25.35 -7.39 23.95
CA ILE A 772 23.92 -7.62 23.91
C ILE A 772 23.28 -7.28 25.28
N LYS A 773 22.05 -6.76 25.25
CA LYS A 773 21.18 -6.66 26.42
C LYS A 773 19.85 -7.34 26.10
N VAL A 774 19.58 -8.48 26.72
CA VAL A 774 18.24 -9.11 26.69
C VAL A 774 17.23 -8.15 27.33
N MET A 775 16.03 -8.08 26.74
CA MET A 775 14.91 -7.26 27.20
C MET A 775 13.68 -8.10 27.55
N SER A 776 13.52 -9.25 26.89
CA SER A 776 12.53 -10.29 27.20
C SER A 776 12.98 -11.58 26.52
N ALA A 777 12.73 -12.72 27.14
CA ALA A 777 13.01 -14.02 26.56
C ALA A 777 11.87 -15.01 26.85
N ARG A 778 11.62 -15.92 25.91
CA ARG A 778 10.64 -17.00 26.04
C ARG A 778 11.21 -18.29 25.46
N VAL A 779 10.77 -19.44 25.94
CA VAL A 779 11.10 -20.73 25.33
C VAL A 779 9.83 -21.47 24.90
N SER A 780 9.91 -22.17 23.76
CA SER A 780 8.88 -23.09 23.28
C SER A 780 8.62 -24.20 24.30
N ILE A 781 7.36 -24.40 24.66
CA ILE A 781 6.94 -25.54 25.47
C ILE A 781 7.02 -26.79 24.55
N PRO A 782 7.78 -27.85 24.91
CA PRO A 782 7.83 -29.06 24.10
C PRO A 782 6.47 -29.78 24.12
N ASN A 783 5.70 -29.68 23.02
CA ASN A 783 4.43 -30.39 22.91
C ASN A 783 4.69 -31.90 22.91
N LYS A 784 4.19 -32.58 23.95
CA LYS A 784 4.35 -34.02 24.17
C LYS A 784 3.72 -34.87 23.06
N GLU A 785 2.72 -34.34 22.34
CA GLU A 785 2.07 -35.01 21.21
C GLU A 785 2.86 -34.89 19.89
N LEU A 786 3.80 -33.94 19.78
CA LEU A 786 4.57 -33.70 18.55
C LEU A 786 5.94 -34.36 18.53
N LYS A 787 6.37 -35.04 19.59
CA LYS A 787 7.67 -35.74 19.61
C LYS A 787 7.72 -36.83 18.52
N PRO A 788 8.62 -36.75 17.52
CA PRO A 788 8.92 -37.90 16.67
C PRO A 788 9.50 -39.01 17.56
N LYS A 789 9.08 -40.27 17.35
CA LYS A 789 9.57 -41.41 18.15
C LYS A 789 11.08 -41.70 17.99
N GLU A 790 11.75 -40.99 17.09
CA GLU A 790 13.15 -41.18 16.70
C GLU A 790 14.05 -40.00 17.10
N GLU A 791 13.49 -38.87 17.56
CA GLU A 791 14.26 -37.66 17.89
C GLU A 791 14.87 -37.79 19.29
N LYS A 792 16.07 -38.39 19.35
CA LYS A 792 16.83 -38.65 20.60
C LYS A 792 17.31 -37.39 21.32
N SER A 793 17.41 -36.26 20.62
CA SER A 793 17.84 -34.97 21.15
C SER A 793 16.63 -34.14 21.58
N GLU A 794 16.65 -33.59 22.79
CA GLU A 794 15.71 -32.52 23.11
C GLU A 794 16.11 -31.26 22.32
N VAL A 795 15.13 -30.65 21.65
CA VAL A 795 15.29 -29.45 20.83
C VAL A 795 14.35 -28.38 21.37
N ARG A 796 14.90 -27.20 21.68
CA ARG A 796 14.15 -26.05 22.21
C ARG A 796 14.29 -24.83 21.29
N THR A 797 13.28 -23.98 21.25
CA THR A 797 13.32 -22.69 20.53
C THR A 797 13.20 -21.55 21.52
N TYR A 798 14.27 -20.77 21.66
CA TYR A 798 14.38 -19.56 22.46
C TYR A 798 14.01 -18.35 21.60
N LEU A 799 12.93 -17.66 21.95
CA LEU A 799 12.52 -16.38 21.35
C LEU A 799 13.07 -15.25 22.22
N LEU A 800 14.11 -14.57 21.72
CA LEU A 800 14.79 -13.47 22.43
C LEU A 800 14.38 -12.13 21.82
N GLN A 801 14.04 -11.16 22.66
CA GLN A 801 14.07 -9.74 22.32
C GLN A 801 15.25 -9.09 23.03
N ALA A 802 16.13 -8.44 22.28
CA ALA A 802 17.38 -7.88 22.81
C ALA A 802 17.82 -6.61 22.08
N ALA A 803 18.58 -5.76 22.76
CA ALA A 803 19.25 -4.60 22.20
C ALA A 803 20.75 -4.89 21.99
N LEU A 804 21.24 -4.75 20.75
CA LEU A 804 22.67 -4.77 20.45
C LEU A 804 23.27 -3.37 20.62
N LEU A 805 24.49 -3.29 21.13
CA LEU A 805 25.21 -2.06 21.46
C LEU A 805 26.62 -2.07 20.84
N PRO A 806 27.13 -0.93 20.31
CA PRO A 806 26.52 0.41 20.30
C PRO A 806 25.29 0.56 19.38
N GLY A 807 24.64 1.72 19.41
CA GLY A 807 23.55 2.06 18.47
C GLY A 807 22.12 1.63 18.86
N ASN A 808 21.95 0.85 19.94
CA ASN A 808 20.64 0.43 20.49
C ASN A 808 19.74 -0.26 19.44
N VAL A 809 20.28 -1.32 18.85
CA VAL A 809 19.66 -2.12 17.79
C VAL A 809 18.74 -3.15 18.42
N VAL A 810 17.45 -2.81 18.58
CA VAL A 810 16.47 -3.69 19.24
C VAL A 810 15.86 -4.67 18.24
N VAL A 811 16.14 -5.95 18.44
CA VAL A 811 15.82 -7.06 17.54
C VAL A 811 15.06 -8.18 18.27
N GLU A 812 14.30 -8.95 17.50
CA GLU A 812 13.60 -10.17 17.91
C GLU A 812 14.17 -11.34 17.10
N VAL A 813 14.60 -12.42 17.76
CA VAL A 813 15.21 -13.59 17.11
C VAL A 813 14.68 -14.89 17.70
N SER A 814 14.60 -15.93 16.87
CA SER A 814 14.32 -17.30 17.29
C SER A 814 15.59 -18.14 17.16
N MET A 815 16.16 -18.57 18.30
CA MET A 815 17.34 -19.44 18.36
C MET A 815 16.87 -20.86 18.68
N ARG A 816 17.19 -21.83 17.82
CA ARG A 816 17.10 -23.26 18.16
C ARG A 816 18.30 -23.65 19.00
N HIS A 817 18.07 -24.43 20.04
CA HIS A 817 19.07 -25.13 20.83
C HIS A 817 18.90 -26.65 20.67
N THR A 818 20.00 -27.40 20.68
CA THR A 818 20.02 -28.86 20.54
C THR A 818 20.87 -29.49 21.65
N ASN A 819 20.26 -30.22 22.57
CA ASN A 819 20.95 -30.73 23.77
C ASN A 819 22.10 -31.72 23.51
N HIS A 820 22.23 -32.28 22.30
CA HIS A 820 23.24 -33.31 22.00
C HIS A 820 24.64 -32.74 21.72
N ASP A 821 24.72 -31.57 21.09
CA ASP A 821 25.96 -30.89 20.71
C ASP A 821 26.07 -29.48 21.30
N ASP A 822 25.16 -29.14 22.23
CA ASP A 822 24.95 -27.83 22.86
C ASP A 822 24.89 -26.66 21.86
N SER A 823 24.48 -26.95 20.62
CA SER A 823 24.54 -25.98 19.53
C SER A 823 23.35 -25.02 19.52
N PHE A 824 23.62 -23.75 19.18
CA PHE A 824 22.60 -22.75 18.89
C PHE A 824 22.59 -22.37 17.41
N GLN A 825 21.39 -22.33 16.81
CA GLN A 825 21.16 -21.97 15.41
C GLN A 825 20.06 -20.91 15.28
N MET A 826 20.33 -19.83 14.53
CA MET A 826 19.31 -18.82 14.19
C MET A 826 18.27 -19.41 13.22
N LEU A 827 16.99 -19.44 13.60
CA LEU A 827 15.88 -19.99 12.81
C LEU A 827 15.37 -18.99 11.77
N GLY A 828 16.21 -18.67 10.79
CA GLY A 828 15.97 -17.62 9.80
C GLY A 828 16.45 -16.25 10.29
N ASN A 829 15.99 -15.18 9.64
CA ASN A 829 16.54 -13.83 9.84
C ASN A 829 15.77 -13.08 10.94
N ALA A 830 16.46 -12.69 12.03
CA ALA A 830 15.90 -11.87 13.12
C ALA A 830 15.17 -10.61 12.61
N SER A 831 14.05 -10.23 13.24
CA SER A 831 13.29 -9.01 12.92
C SER A 831 13.78 -7.80 13.74
N ARG A 832 13.66 -6.59 13.18
CA ARG A 832 14.13 -5.34 13.80
C ARG A 832 12.95 -4.51 14.31
N ILE A 833 12.76 -4.49 15.63
CA ILE A 833 11.53 -4.01 16.28
C ILE A 833 11.59 -2.56 16.79
N ASN A 834 12.74 -1.87 16.65
CA ASN A 834 12.80 -0.40 16.68
C ASN A 834 13.20 0.20 15.32
N LYS A 835 12.61 1.35 14.99
CA LYS A 835 12.74 2.03 13.69
C LYS A 835 14.18 2.49 13.44
N TYR A 836 14.83 1.90 12.43
CA TYR A 836 16.21 2.22 12.03
C TYR A 836 16.29 3.49 11.15
N GLY A 837 15.46 3.58 10.11
CA GLY A 837 15.41 4.76 9.23
C GLY A 837 16.75 5.06 8.55
N SER A 838 17.39 6.16 8.96
CA SER A 838 18.69 6.60 8.45
C SER A 838 19.88 5.90 9.09
N THR A 839 19.74 5.29 10.29
CA THR A 839 20.91 4.79 11.04
C THR A 839 21.61 3.59 10.40
N SER A 840 20.95 2.95 9.43
CA SER A 840 21.47 1.84 8.61
C SER A 840 21.59 2.17 7.11
N ALA A 841 21.61 3.46 6.75
CA ALA A 841 21.55 3.89 5.34
C ALA A 841 22.85 3.71 4.52
N CYS A 842 23.94 3.29 5.15
CA CYS A 842 25.22 2.94 4.52
C CYS A 842 25.24 1.55 3.87
N ILE A 843 24.14 0.78 3.96
CA ILE A 843 23.98 -0.54 3.32
C ILE A 843 22.66 -0.61 2.52
N GLN A 844 22.70 -1.33 1.39
CA GLN A 844 21.58 -1.49 0.44
C GLN A 844 21.01 -2.92 0.43
N ASP A 845 21.55 -3.83 1.25
CA ASP A 845 21.01 -5.17 1.47
C ASP A 845 19.85 -5.13 2.48
N ASP A 846 18.64 -5.52 2.07
CA ASP A 846 17.43 -5.47 2.90
C ASP A 846 17.54 -6.24 4.22
N THR A 847 18.27 -7.37 4.22
CA THR A 847 18.38 -8.24 5.39
C THR A 847 19.33 -7.63 6.40
N LEU A 848 20.55 -7.30 5.97
CA LEU A 848 21.60 -6.78 6.84
C LEU A 848 21.34 -5.34 7.26
N ARG A 849 20.58 -4.56 6.48
CA ARG A 849 20.07 -3.22 6.86
C ARG A 849 19.24 -3.21 8.15
N LYS A 850 18.69 -4.37 8.55
CA LYS A 850 17.99 -4.52 9.84
C LYS A 850 18.95 -4.46 11.03
N TYR A 851 20.15 -5.02 10.88
CA TYR A 851 21.13 -5.18 11.95
C TYR A 851 22.15 -4.05 11.93
N CYS A 852 22.70 -3.72 10.75
CA CYS A 852 23.70 -2.68 10.56
C CYS A 852 23.33 -1.36 11.24
N TYR A 853 24.24 -0.82 12.04
CA TYR A 853 24.22 0.55 12.50
C TYR A 853 25.49 1.22 11.96
N CYS A 854 25.36 2.31 11.20
CA CYS A 854 26.49 2.91 10.48
C CYS A 854 27.47 3.63 11.42
N LYS A 855 28.77 3.46 11.18
CA LYS A 855 29.83 4.22 11.87
C LYS A 855 29.69 5.73 11.68
N ASP A 856 29.55 6.17 10.43
CA ASP A 856 29.25 7.56 10.10
C ASP A 856 27.73 7.79 9.99
N GLN A 857 27.14 8.29 11.07
CA GLN A 857 25.71 8.62 11.15
C GLN A 857 25.33 9.88 10.35
N GLU A 858 26.24 10.83 10.11
CA GLU A 858 25.93 12.00 9.28
C GLU A 858 25.92 11.64 7.80
N ARG A 859 26.90 10.84 7.35
CA ARG A 859 26.86 10.27 5.99
C ARG A 859 25.66 9.36 5.79
N ALA A 860 25.26 8.59 6.81
CA ALA A 860 24.05 7.78 6.73
C ALA A 860 22.77 8.65 6.60
N LYS A 861 22.65 9.76 7.35
CA LYS A 861 21.56 10.75 7.14
C LYS A 861 21.56 11.34 5.73
N GLN A 862 22.72 11.69 5.18
CA GLN A 862 22.85 12.17 3.79
C GLN A 862 22.37 11.13 2.78
N LEU A 863 22.82 9.88 2.90
CA LEU A 863 22.44 8.77 2.01
C LEU A 863 20.94 8.45 2.08
N TYR A 864 20.35 8.47 3.28
CA TYR A 864 18.90 8.30 3.47
C TYR A 864 18.12 9.40 2.74
N ASN A 865 18.52 10.66 2.92
CA ASN A 865 17.87 11.82 2.30
C ASN A 865 18.08 11.88 0.78
N GLN A 866 19.19 11.33 0.26
CA GLN A 866 19.42 11.16 -1.17
C GLN A 866 18.49 10.09 -1.73
N HIS A 867 18.46 8.88 -1.15
CA HIS A 867 17.63 7.78 -1.63
C HIS A 867 16.13 8.13 -1.64
N TYR A 868 15.65 8.86 -0.63
CA TYR A 868 14.29 9.37 -0.60
C TYR A 868 13.97 10.27 -1.81
N LYS A 869 14.88 11.19 -2.17
CA LYS A 869 14.73 12.06 -3.36
C LYS A 869 14.77 11.28 -4.68
N GLU A 870 15.55 10.20 -4.77
CA GLU A 870 15.62 9.34 -5.95
C GLU A 870 14.32 8.51 -6.15
N GLN A 871 13.62 8.18 -5.06
CA GLN A 871 12.40 7.37 -5.09
C GLN A 871 11.10 8.16 -5.22
N LEU A 872 11.08 9.47 -4.94
CA LEU A 872 9.92 10.35 -5.20
C LEU A 872 9.56 10.49 -6.70
N GLY A 873 10.34 9.88 -7.60
CA GLY A 873 10.17 9.97 -9.03
C GLY A 873 10.80 11.22 -9.63
N THR A 874 11.29 11.10 -10.87
CA THR A 874 11.85 12.23 -11.62
C THR A 874 10.86 12.65 -12.71
N GLU A 875 10.33 13.87 -12.60
CA GLU A 875 9.69 14.51 -13.75
C GLU A 875 10.77 14.77 -14.82
N VAL A 876 10.65 14.10 -15.96
CA VAL A 876 11.61 14.23 -17.05
C VAL A 876 11.26 15.46 -17.89
N GLY A 877 11.89 16.60 -17.58
CA GLY A 877 11.81 17.80 -18.40
C GLY A 877 12.30 17.54 -19.84
N ASN A 878 11.54 18.01 -20.83
CA ASN A 878 11.76 17.69 -22.25
C ASN A 878 13.11 18.19 -22.83
N ASN A 879 13.87 19.03 -22.12
CA ASN A 879 15.18 19.55 -22.56
C ASN A 879 16.37 18.62 -22.25
N THR A 880 16.12 17.34 -21.99
CA THR A 880 17.18 16.31 -21.99
C THR A 880 17.54 15.90 -23.42
N ARG A 881 18.19 16.81 -24.17
CA ARG A 881 19.14 16.39 -25.21
C ARG A 881 20.15 15.46 -24.54
N ALA A 882 20.38 14.28 -25.10
CA ALA A 882 21.39 13.37 -24.60
C ALA A 882 22.76 14.07 -24.65
N ARG A 883 23.38 14.27 -23.48
CA ARG A 883 24.82 14.19 -23.35
C ARG A 883 25.11 12.72 -23.04
N ALA A 884 25.79 12.08 -23.98
CA ALA A 884 26.41 10.77 -23.78
C ALA A 884 27.63 10.91 -22.86
#